data_AF-K0R2Z5-F1
#
_entry.id   AF-K0R2Z5-F1
#
_cell.length_a   1.000
_cell.length_b   1.000
_cell.length_c   1.000
_cell.angle_alpha   90.00
_cell.angle_beta   90.00
_cell.angle_gamma   90.00
#
_symmetry.space_group_name_H-M   'P 1'
#
loop_
_entity.id
_entity.type
_entity.pdbx_description
1 polymer ?
#
loop_
_entity_poly.entity_id
_entity_poly.type
_entity_poly.pdbx_seq_one_letter_code
_entity_poly.pdbx_strand_id
1 'polypeptide(L)'
;MLAPILLLEAVRGAHTFGQHGSLRTRRQGPHQRSDRRSTGHHFPLHLTSSLSRRTTRSRLTSTPFDLDLYEIYDGDGNDDGSTEDASEQSYPLSAPSDTRLVLGLNKYSHDTTLCAASLNTGEVLFACSKERLTRKKHDGGNTAGLVETCLDQLGLDVDCIERVVMNNHHHRILPFVESNVDHMEWEEGLGINAGNEDGYSDEYNLLSGVENKIELSHHLAHAYSAASQSPFDSGLIVVMDGMGETYRTMKRAAQGKDTTYFGDLNLCEGMEVQFVPDDIDSRARESYFDWREAESVYTFSKSEKDLNIKPVFKRFQEEKTPPTLYNHGFENMDSLGAVYSRASSHIFGDWNACGKVMGLAPWKEHSWDNANMVPPTIDDPILSGSLYEDDGLRIDRSTMVGQPLFNRIDPDMFDSDGNMFRTKRYDFDDDEYIPPPAREGEQVATKQIPTKVALDAISLASRVQSDLETVAMDFVRHFKEETGESNLCLAGGVALNSVLNGRLSRELDFEKTFIPPYPGDDGVAVGCCAYGLYGELSSSYGDDEQSKLWSRPLSPYQGPLYTEQDIEEAIEWAAPWLDVEVVEDETARNDAIVEELVSGGVVSIYDGRSEMGPRALGHRSILADPRKKGLVRFINEFVKKRESFRPFAPSCLAEEAGDWFDLGQYASEVGFNVSPYMSITAQVREGKRDLIPAVTHVDGSSRLQTVTPEAEPAYHRLISAFFKATGVPMVLNTSFNTLKSEPITETPRNAIRTFLSSMGSIEMLILGNRVIKRKGADVRVLLGEERIGGKMTPPSNPKRAGVAHYKSTFSAAIEGDSHDGDYETKTAVQMPDRPVHDERDGGWFELTDDLEGQLLGLCDGTVSVSDIVTGITAMTEEDEQDFSQQKWQETWIEEGQNNSHRDVAIHKLTMKKGSQNQLELPSSSS
;
A
#
# COMPACT_ATOMS: atom_id res chain seq x y z
N MET A 1 -26.33 -11.07 54.88
CA MET A 1 -27.21 -12.16 54.40
C MET A 1 -26.69 -12.59 53.03
N LEU A 2 -26.68 -13.86 52.63
CA LEU A 2 -26.56 -15.12 53.37
C LEU A 2 -26.30 -16.19 52.30
N ALA A 3 -25.26 -17.00 52.48
CA ALA A 3 -24.97 -18.19 51.67
C ALA A 3 -24.82 -19.39 52.64
N PRO A 4 -24.68 -20.65 52.17
CA PRO A 4 -25.00 -21.25 50.88
C PRO A 4 -25.99 -22.44 51.06
N ILE A 5 -26.19 -23.29 50.03
CA ILE A 5 -26.75 -24.65 50.17
C ILE A 5 -25.84 -25.66 49.43
N LEU A 6 -25.78 -26.90 49.93
CA LEU A 6 -24.86 -27.98 49.53
C LEU A 6 -25.59 -29.27 49.11
N LEU A 7 -25.10 -29.86 48.01
CA LEU A 7 -24.73 -31.29 47.77
C LEU A 7 -25.61 -32.51 48.22
N LEU A 8 -25.33 -33.66 47.55
CA LEU A 8 -25.70 -35.07 47.84
C LEU A 8 -27.10 -35.53 47.31
N GLU A 9 -27.34 -36.82 46.98
CA GLU A 9 -26.60 -38.07 47.29
C GLU A 9 -26.80 -39.25 46.28
N ALA A 10 -25.78 -40.13 46.15
CA ALA A 10 -25.82 -41.58 45.78
C ALA A 10 -26.39 -42.02 44.38
N VAL A 11 -26.20 -43.25 43.84
CA VAL A 11 -25.88 -44.60 44.39
C VAL A 11 -24.81 -45.36 43.56
N ARG A 12 -24.23 -46.42 44.14
CA ARG A 12 -23.06 -47.22 43.69
C ARG A 12 -23.35 -48.33 42.65
N GLY A 13 -22.31 -48.69 41.90
CA GLY A 13 -22.04 -50.05 41.38
C GLY A 13 -20.58 -50.45 41.66
N ALA A 14 -20.20 -51.74 41.69
CA ALA A 14 -18.88 -52.18 42.16
C ALA A 14 -18.33 -53.44 41.45
N HIS A 15 -16.99 -53.54 41.27
CA HIS A 15 -16.12 -54.65 41.77
C HIS A 15 -14.67 -54.68 41.22
N THR A 16 -13.71 -54.21 42.06
CA THR A 16 -12.45 -54.88 42.51
C THR A 16 -11.49 -55.70 41.60
N PHE A 17 -10.18 -55.38 41.74
CA PHE A 17 -8.93 -56.17 41.49
C PHE A 17 -8.47 -56.47 40.03
N GLY A 18 -7.16 -56.45 39.69
CA GLY A 18 -5.98 -55.95 40.45
C GLY A 18 -4.57 -56.32 39.90
N GLN A 19 -3.53 -55.61 40.40
CA GLN A 19 -2.09 -55.94 40.57
C GLN A 19 -1.07 -56.20 39.40
N HIS A 20 0.01 -55.38 39.46
CA HIS A 20 1.48 -55.69 39.37
C HIS A 20 2.24 -56.11 38.07
N GLY A 21 3.52 -55.68 38.02
CA GLY A 21 4.62 -56.17 37.16
C GLY A 21 4.93 -55.28 35.94
N SER A 22 6.00 -54.48 35.77
CA SER A 22 7.38 -54.34 36.30
C SER A 22 8.52 -54.96 35.46
N LEU A 23 9.51 -54.12 35.14
CA LEU A 23 10.93 -54.40 34.76
C LEU A 23 11.31 -54.90 33.34
N ARG A 24 12.08 -54.03 32.65
CA ARG A 24 13.35 -54.27 31.90
C ARG A 24 13.55 -55.61 31.14
N THR A 25 13.98 -55.52 29.87
CA THR A 25 15.40 -55.69 29.46
C THR A 25 15.64 -55.32 27.98
N ARG A 26 16.85 -55.58 27.43
CA ARG A 26 17.52 -54.87 26.31
C ARG A 26 18.10 -55.88 25.29
N ARG A 27 18.20 -55.47 24.00
CA ARG A 27 18.95 -56.15 22.89
C ARG A 27 18.32 -57.47 22.37
N GLN A 28 18.57 -58.00 21.15
CA GLN A 28 19.50 -57.67 20.04
C GLN A 28 18.77 -57.65 18.66
N GLY A 29 19.40 -57.15 17.58
CA GLY A 29 19.01 -57.42 16.16
C GLY A 29 19.79 -58.62 15.58
N PRO A 30 20.17 -58.69 14.28
CA PRO A 30 19.92 -57.77 13.14
C PRO A 30 19.61 -58.49 11.77
N HIS A 31 19.66 -57.74 10.64
CA HIS A 31 19.84 -58.22 9.23
C HIS A 31 18.66 -59.01 8.56
N GLN A 32 18.51 -59.10 7.22
CA GLN A 32 19.13 -58.42 6.05
C GLN A 32 18.19 -58.41 4.80
N ARG A 33 18.64 -57.76 3.71
CA ARG A 33 17.98 -57.62 2.39
C ARG A 33 17.70 -58.95 1.65
N SER A 34 16.65 -58.98 0.80
CA SER A 34 16.78 -59.48 -0.60
C SER A 34 15.59 -59.16 -1.54
N ASP A 35 15.94 -58.61 -2.71
CA ASP A 35 15.23 -58.37 -3.97
C ASP A 35 14.09 -59.32 -4.49
N ARG A 36 13.20 -58.70 -5.29
CA ARG A 36 12.65 -59.10 -6.63
C ARG A 36 11.51 -60.13 -6.85
N ARG A 37 10.44 -59.56 -7.44
CA ARG A 37 9.78 -59.92 -8.73
C ARG A 37 8.78 -61.11 -8.84
N SER A 38 7.52 -60.70 -9.07
CA SER A 38 6.76 -60.87 -10.34
C SER A 38 5.65 -61.92 -10.47
N THR A 39 4.67 -61.57 -11.33
CA THR A 39 3.50 -62.35 -11.84
C THR A 39 2.37 -62.63 -10.83
N GLY A 40 1.07 -62.50 -11.17
CA GLY A 40 0.44 -61.75 -12.25
C GLY A 40 -0.70 -62.47 -13.02
N HIS A 41 -1.96 -62.04 -12.78
CA HIS A 41 -3.16 -62.26 -13.63
C HIS A 41 -4.10 -61.04 -13.42
N HIS A 42 -4.71 -60.38 -14.42
CA HIS A 42 -5.67 -60.84 -15.46
C HIS A 42 -7.06 -61.20 -14.89
N PHE A 43 -8.21 -60.70 -15.38
CA PHE A 43 -8.45 -59.69 -16.45
C PHE A 43 -9.89 -59.03 -16.32
N PRO A 44 -10.57 -58.45 -17.36
CA PRO A 44 -11.10 -57.08 -17.32
C PRO A 44 -12.63 -56.92 -17.23
N LEU A 45 -13.10 -55.66 -17.27
CA LEU A 45 -14.17 -55.26 -18.22
C LEU A 45 -13.97 -53.81 -18.71
N HIS A 46 -14.32 -53.55 -19.98
CA HIS A 46 -14.19 -52.25 -20.69
C HIS A 46 -15.58 -51.66 -21.01
N LEU A 47 -15.63 -50.33 -21.19
CA LEU A 47 -16.33 -49.58 -22.27
C LEU A 47 -16.43 -48.10 -21.83
N THR A 48 -15.44 -47.21 -22.06
CA THR A 48 -15.08 -46.55 -23.33
C THR A 48 -16.24 -45.86 -24.08
N SER A 49 -16.26 -44.53 -24.02
CA SER A 49 -16.53 -43.68 -25.18
C SER A 49 -15.52 -42.52 -25.16
N SER A 50 -15.32 -41.87 -26.31
CA SER A 50 -14.17 -41.00 -26.56
C SER A 50 -14.59 -39.66 -27.15
N LEU A 51 -13.94 -38.57 -26.72
CA LEU A 51 -13.88 -37.32 -27.48
C LEU A 51 -12.48 -36.72 -27.33
N SER A 52 -11.82 -36.45 -28.46
CA SER A 52 -10.51 -35.78 -28.48
C SER A 52 -10.67 -34.32 -28.89
N ARG A 53 -10.06 -33.40 -28.14
CA ARG A 53 -9.69 -32.08 -28.65
C ARG A 53 -8.22 -32.09 -29.02
N ARG A 54 -7.88 -31.58 -30.21
CA ARG A 54 -6.50 -31.48 -30.71
C ARG A 54 -5.89 -30.17 -30.23
N THR A 55 -4.90 -30.22 -29.33
CA THR A 55 -4.02 -29.08 -29.09
C THR A 55 -2.91 -29.07 -30.14
N THR A 56 -3.04 -28.21 -31.15
CA THR A 56 -2.01 -28.02 -32.18
C THR A 56 -0.89 -27.10 -31.67
N ARG A 57 0.01 -27.65 -30.85
CA ARG A 57 1.32 -27.04 -30.57
C ARG A 57 2.10 -26.90 -31.89
N SER A 58 2.19 -25.69 -32.43
CA SER A 58 3.09 -25.36 -33.53
C SER A 58 4.53 -25.28 -33.01
N ARG A 59 5.28 -26.39 -33.15
CA ARG A 59 6.73 -26.36 -32.97
C ARG A 59 7.34 -25.42 -34.01
N LEU A 60 7.98 -24.34 -33.58
CA LEU A 60 9.10 -23.76 -34.30
C LEU A 60 10.41 -24.29 -33.69
N THR A 61 11.45 -24.38 -34.50
CA THR A 61 12.59 -25.25 -34.25
C THR A 61 13.83 -24.49 -33.78
N SER A 62 14.46 -25.04 -32.76
CA SER A 62 15.79 -24.69 -32.23
C SER A 62 16.83 -24.30 -33.28
N THR A 63 17.54 -23.20 -33.02
CA THR A 63 18.94 -23.02 -33.42
C THR A 63 19.83 -23.41 -32.24
N PRO A 64 20.90 -24.20 -32.44
CA PRO A 64 21.75 -24.66 -31.34
C PRO A 64 22.94 -23.73 -31.09
N PHE A 65 23.05 -23.21 -29.88
CA PHE A 65 24.31 -22.96 -29.20
C PHE A 65 24.13 -23.30 -27.72
N ASP A 66 25.13 -23.93 -27.13
CA ASP A 66 25.02 -24.52 -25.80
C ASP A 66 25.13 -23.45 -24.71
N LEU A 67 24.13 -23.40 -23.83
CA LEU A 67 24.22 -22.72 -22.54
C LEU A 67 24.92 -23.67 -21.56
N ASP A 68 26.26 -23.67 -21.59
CA ASP A 68 27.02 -24.13 -20.43
C ASP A 68 26.67 -23.21 -19.23
N LEU A 69 26.46 -23.83 -18.08
CA LEU A 69 25.93 -23.17 -16.88
C LEU A 69 26.94 -22.20 -16.27
N TYR A 70 26.45 -21.28 -15.44
CA TYR A 70 27.24 -20.27 -14.71
C TYR A 70 28.34 -20.89 -13.83
N GLU A 71 29.53 -21.16 -14.37
CA GLU A 71 30.75 -21.38 -13.59
C GLU A 71 31.27 -20.03 -13.05
N ILE A 72 30.64 -19.54 -11.98
CA ILE A 72 31.21 -18.48 -11.14
C ILE A 72 32.14 -19.15 -10.12
N TYR A 73 33.46 -19.06 -10.29
CA TYR A 73 34.39 -18.93 -9.15
C TYR A 73 35.83 -18.52 -9.57
N ASP A 74 36.39 -17.58 -8.81
CA ASP A 74 37.81 -17.20 -8.63
C ASP A 74 38.76 -16.99 -9.83
N GLY A 75 39.33 -15.78 -9.88
CA GLY A 75 40.77 -15.66 -9.56
C GLY A 75 41.64 -14.79 -10.47
N ASP A 76 42.47 -13.94 -9.83
CA ASP A 76 43.66 -13.25 -10.35
C ASP A 76 43.57 -12.54 -11.72
N GLY A 77 43.43 -11.22 -11.69
CA GLY A 77 43.30 -10.38 -12.89
C GLY A 77 44.61 -10.05 -13.62
N ASN A 78 44.46 -9.47 -14.82
CA ASN A 78 45.42 -8.56 -15.43
C ASN A 78 44.68 -7.43 -16.16
N ASP A 79 45.42 -6.37 -16.44
CA ASP A 79 44.95 -5.13 -17.07
C ASP A 79 45.05 -5.21 -18.60
N ASP A 80 43.92 -5.34 -19.30
CA ASP A 80 43.76 -4.80 -20.66
C ASP A 80 42.41 -4.11 -20.88
N GLY A 81 42.45 -3.00 -21.63
CA GLY A 81 41.34 -2.07 -21.74
C GLY A 81 40.50 -2.24 -23.00
N SER A 82 39.35 -2.89 -22.88
CA SER A 82 38.24 -2.80 -23.84
C SER A 82 36.94 -2.46 -23.13
N THR A 83 36.29 -1.37 -23.54
CA THR A 83 34.95 -1.00 -23.09
C THR A 83 33.91 -1.87 -23.78
N GLU A 84 33.33 -2.83 -23.05
CA GLU A 84 32.13 -3.55 -23.49
C GLU A 84 30.87 -2.82 -22.97
N ASP A 85 29.78 -2.89 -23.73
CA ASP A 85 28.56 -2.12 -23.45
C ASP A 85 27.76 -2.68 -22.27
N ALA A 86 27.72 -1.93 -21.17
CA ALA A 86 26.92 -2.23 -19.98
C ALA A 86 25.43 -1.84 -20.15
N SER A 87 24.82 -2.20 -21.29
CA SER A 87 23.47 -1.79 -21.69
C SER A 87 22.38 -2.86 -21.55
N GLU A 88 22.74 -4.14 -21.41
CA GLU A 88 21.76 -5.24 -21.32
C GLU A 88 21.87 -6.02 -19.99
N GLN A 89 21.22 -5.52 -18.92
CA GLN A 89 20.73 -6.41 -17.86
C GLN A 89 19.49 -7.14 -18.37
N SER A 90 19.69 -8.22 -19.15
CA SER A 90 18.61 -9.05 -19.67
C SER A 90 17.98 -9.88 -18.54
N TYR A 91 17.02 -9.32 -17.82
CA TYR A 91 16.18 -10.09 -16.90
C TYR A 91 15.47 -11.21 -17.67
N PRO A 92 15.69 -12.50 -17.34
CA PRO A 92 15.02 -13.58 -18.02
C PRO A 92 13.53 -13.56 -17.67
N LEU A 93 12.67 -13.50 -18.70
CA LEU A 93 11.19 -13.52 -18.58
C LEU A 93 10.62 -14.84 -18.02
N SER A 94 11.47 -15.79 -17.65
CA SER A 94 11.11 -17.05 -17.02
C SER A 94 12.29 -17.56 -16.19
N ALA A 95 12.03 -18.02 -14.97
CA ALA A 95 13.00 -18.72 -14.14
C ALA A 95 13.29 -20.13 -14.71
N PRO A 96 14.44 -20.76 -14.35
CA PRO A 96 14.68 -22.17 -14.63
C PRO A 96 13.54 -23.07 -14.11
N SER A 97 13.13 -24.08 -14.86
CA SER A 97 11.99 -24.95 -14.51
C SER A 97 12.21 -25.85 -13.27
N ASP A 98 13.42 -25.88 -12.75
CA ASP A 98 13.85 -26.54 -11.50
C ASP A 98 14.08 -25.55 -10.34
N THR A 99 13.67 -24.29 -10.52
CA THR A 99 13.61 -23.28 -9.45
C THR A 99 12.60 -23.72 -8.38
N ARG A 100 13.07 -23.76 -7.14
CA ARG A 100 12.28 -23.98 -5.93
C ARG A 100 12.00 -22.61 -5.29
N LEU A 101 10.75 -22.28 -4.98
CA LEU A 101 10.40 -20.96 -4.44
C LEU A 101 10.20 -20.94 -2.92
N VAL A 102 10.70 -19.86 -2.30
CA VAL A 102 10.27 -19.37 -0.99
C VAL A 102 9.38 -18.15 -1.21
N LEU A 103 8.11 -18.23 -0.78
CA LEU A 103 7.20 -17.10 -0.77
C LEU A 103 7.14 -16.44 0.62
N GLY A 104 7.25 -15.12 0.65
CA GLY A 104 6.92 -14.28 1.79
C GLY A 104 5.67 -13.43 1.50
N LEU A 105 4.71 -13.42 2.41
CA LEU A 105 3.41 -12.76 2.22
C LEU A 105 3.05 -11.85 3.41
N ASN A 106 2.73 -10.58 3.16
CA ASN A 106 1.84 -9.80 4.03
C ASN A 106 0.41 -9.97 3.52
N LYS A 107 -0.51 -10.46 4.36
CA LYS A 107 -1.78 -11.05 3.91
C LYS A 107 -2.97 -10.58 4.75
N TYR A 108 -4.11 -10.32 4.10
CA TYR A 108 -5.36 -9.81 4.69
C TYR A 108 -5.26 -8.41 5.32
N SER A 109 -4.08 -7.93 5.73
CA SER A 109 -3.85 -6.56 6.16
C SER A 109 -3.99 -5.56 5.01
N HIS A 110 -3.97 -4.27 5.33
CA HIS A 110 -3.65 -3.23 4.36
C HIS A 110 -2.23 -3.41 3.78
N ASP A 111 -1.97 -2.83 2.60
CA ASP A 111 -0.68 -2.96 1.90
C ASP A 111 -0.25 -4.42 1.64
N THR A 112 -1.23 -5.30 1.38
CA THR A 112 -1.03 -6.73 1.05
C THR A 112 0.00 -6.87 -0.08
N THR A 113 1.07 -7.63 0.18
CA THR A 113 2.30 -7.65 -0.65
C THR A 113 2.91 -9.04 -0.67
N LEU A 114 3.53 -9.41 -1.79
CA LEU A 114 4.23 -10.68 -2.00
C LEU A 114 5.71 -10.44 -2.33
N CYS A 115 6.58 -11.32 -1.85
CA CYS A 115 7.98 -11.46 -2.27
C CYS A 115 8.29 -12.94 -2.54
N ALA A 116 8.96 -13.24 -3.65
CA ALA A 116 9.36 -14.59 -4.06
C ALA A 116 10.87 -14.64 -4.33
N ALA A 117 11.53 -15.63 -3.74
CA ALA A 117 12.95 -15.88 -3.96
C ALA A 117 13.22 -17.36 -4.31
N SER A 118 14.28 -17.57 -5.08
CA SER A 118 14.84 -18.89 -5.37
C SER A 118 15.47 -19.48 -4.09
N LEU A 119 15.00 -20.65 -3.67
CA LEU A 119 15.63 -21.45 -2.61
C LEU A 119 16.99 -22.00 -3.04
N ASN A 120 17.21 -22.15 -4.36
CA ASN A 120 18.45 -22.68 -4.95
C ASN A 120 19.61 -21.65 -4.92
N THR A 121 19.31 -20.35 -5.07
CA THR A 121 20.33 -19.28 -5.20
C THR A 121 20.22 -18.17 -4.15
N GLY A 122 19.09 -18.07 -3.47
CA GLY A 122 18.72 -16.96 -2.57
C GLY A 122 18.19 -15.73 -3.31
N GLU A 123 18.24 -15.69 -4.65
CA GLU A 123 17.89 -14.50 -5.42
C GLU A 123 16.39 -14.18 -5.34
N VAL A 124 16.05 -12.92 -5.03
CA VAL A 124 14.67 -12.42 -5.13
C VAL A 124 14.34 -12.23 -6.60
N LEU A 125 13.35 -12.99 -7.08
CA LEU A 125 12.94 -13.02 -8.48
C LEU A 125 11.77 -12.08 -8.76
N PHE A 126 10.86 -11.90 -7.79
CA PHE A 126 9.67 -11.06 -7.93
C PHE A 126 9.22 -10.52 -6.57
N ALA A 127 8.81 -9.26 -6.51
CA ALA A 127 8.16 -8.67 -5.35
C ALA A 127 7.21 -7.54 -5.76
N CYS A 128 5.95 -7.59 -5.30
CA CYS A 128 4.91 -6.65 -5.75
C CYS A 128 3.81 -6.47 -4.68
N SER A 129 3.35 -5.23 -4.51
CA SER A 129 2.21 -4.87 -3.65
C SER A 129 0.90 -4.90 -4.44
N LYS A 130 -0.16 -5.45 -3.84
CA LYS A 130 -1.48 -5.68 -4.47
C LYS A 130 -2.05 -4.43 -5.15
N GLU A 131 -1.83 -3.25 -4.55
CA GLU A 131 -2.28 -1.97 -5.10
C GLU A 131 -1.74 -1.66 -6.51
N ARG A 132 -0.54 -2.15 -6.87
CA ARG A 132 0.02 -2.01 -8.23
C ARG A 132 -0.86 -2.72 -9.26
N LEU A 133 -1.39 -3.90 -8.92
CA LEU A 133 -2.21 -4.72 -9.81
C LEU A 133 -3.68 -4.27 -9.81
N THR A 134 -4.32 -4.22 -8.63
CA THR A 134 -5.77 -3.97 -8.51
C THR A 134 -6.17 -2.52 -8.68
N ARG A 135 -5.19 -1.60 -8.66
CA ARG A 135 -5.37 -0.14 -8.80
C ARG A 135 -6.16 0.52 -7.66
N LYS A 136 -6.51 -0.22 -6.60
CA LYS A 136 -7.00 0.30 -5.32
C LYS A 136 -5.80 0.65 -4.45
N LYS A 137 -5.77 1.83 -3.82
CA LYS A 137 -4.63 2.27 -2.98
C LYS A 137 -4.72 1.66 -1.58
N HIS A 138 -3.58 1.16 -1.06
CA HIS A 138 -3.50 0.34 0.17
C HIS A 138 -4.36 -0.93 0.16
N ASP A 139 -4.52 -1.56 -1.00
CA ASP A 139 -5.41 -2.73 -1.15
C ASP A 139 -5.00 -3.89 -0.23
N GLY A 140 -6.00 -4.56 0.32
CA GLY A 140 -5.84 -5.61 1.33
C GLY A 140 -6.48 -6.94 0.95
N GLY A 141 -6.78 -7.77 1.95
CA GLY A 141 -7.45 -9.05 1.73
C GLY A 141 -6.53 -10.14 1.16
N ASN A 142 -7.10 -11.04 0.37
CA ASN A 142 -6.44 -12.24 -0.14
C ASN A 142 -5.25 -11.96 -1.09
N THR A 143 -4.44 -12.99 -1.36
CA THR A 143 -3.21 -12.92 -2.17
C THR A 143 -3.26 -13.67 -3.50
N ALA A 144 -4.40 -14.23 -3.94
CA ALA A 144 -4.50 -15.08 -5.14
C ALA A 144 -3.84 -14.44 -6.38
N GLY A 145 -4.37 -13.31 -6.84
CA GLY A 145 -3.84 -12.61 -8.03
C GLY A 145 -2.40 -12.09 -7.91
N LEU A 146 -1.85 -11.96 -6.70
CA LEU A 146 -0.41 -11.69 -6.51
C LEU A 146 0.44 -12.94 -6.75
N VAL A 147 -0.01 -14.10 -6.26
CA VAL A 147 0.66 -15.38 -6.45
C VAL A 147 0.55 -15.82 -7.91
N GLU A 148 -0.63 -15.72 -8.52
CA GLU A 148 -0.85 -15.97 -9.96
C GLU A 148 0.09 -15.10 -10.80
N THR A 149 0.09 -13.77 -10.60
CA THR A 149 0.99 -12.86 -11.32
C THR A 149 2.46 -13.20 -11.10
N CYS A 150 2.85 -13.59 -9.88
CA CYS A 150 4.23 -14.01 -9.59
C CYS A 150 4.62 -15.30 -10.34
N LEU A 151 3.72 -16.27 -10.42
CA LEU A 151 3.98 -17.56 -11.10
C LEU A 151 4.03 -17.38 -12.62
N ASP A 152 3.08 -16.62 -13.19
CA ASP A 152 3.06 -16.24 -14.61
C ASP A 152 4.33 -15.49 -15.03
N GLN A 153 4.77 -14.51 -14.21
CA GLN A 153 5.96 -13.69 -14.47
C GLN A 153 7.28 -14.45 -14.30
N LEU A 154 7.25 -15.65 -13.72
CA LEU A 154 8.41 -16.55 -13.61
C LEU A 154 8.28 -17.77 -14.55
N GLY A 155 7.13 -17.99 -15.19
CA GLY A 155 6.86 -19.18 -16.00
C GLY A 155 6.86 -20.49 -15.21
N LEU A 156 6.41 -20.45 -13.94
CA LEU A 156 6.42 -21.58 -13.01
C LEU A 156 5.01 -22.00 -12.60
N ASP A 157 4.81 -23.29 -12.32
CA ASP A 157 3.56 -23.83 -11.73
C ASP A 157 3.58 -23.77 -10.19
N VAL A 158 2.42 -23.78 -9.53
CA VAL A 158 2.28 -23.72 -8.05
C VAL A 158 3.09 -24.79 -7.30
N ASP A 159 3.32 -25.95 -7.92
CA ASP A 159 4.12 -27.07 -7.40
C ASP A 159 5.59 -26.70 -7.11
N CYS A 160 6.10 -25.56 -7.59
CA CYS A 160 7.46 -25.09 -7.28
C CYS A 160 7.61 -24.46 -5.87
N ILE A 161 6.51 -24.17 -5.18
CA ILE A 161 6.52 -23.46 -3.89
C ILE A 161 6.84 -24.44 -2.75
N GLU A 162 8.10 -24.46 -2.31
CA GLU A 162 8.59 -25.32 -1.23
C GLU A 162 8.26 -24.79 0.16
N ARG A 163 8.08 -23.47 0.31
CA ARG A 163 7.93 -22.80 1.60
C ARG A 163 7.12 -21.52 1.48
N VAL A 164 6.22 -21.29 2.43
CA VAL A 164 5.51 -20.02 2.58
C VAL A 164 5.67 -19.49 4.01
N VAL A 165 6.14 -18.25 4.12
CA VAL A 165 6.17 -17.50 5.37
C VAL A 165 5.16 -16.36 5.26
N MET A 166 4.25 -16.26 6.23
CA MET A 166 3.14 -15.32 6.21
C MET A 166 3.19 -14.37 7.41
N ASN A 167 2.65 -13.17 7.27
CA ASN A 167 2.36 -12.30 8.41
C ASN A 167 1.00 -11.61 8.24
N ASN A 168 0.27 -11.54 9.35
CA ASN A 168 -0.78 -10.57 9.62
C ASN A 168 -0.74 -10.31 11.13
N HIS A 169 -0.41 -9.10 11.53
CA HIS A 169 -0.21 -8.75 12.94
C HIS A 169 -1.53 -8.46 13.68
N HIS A 170 -2.66 -8.40 12.98
CA HIS A 170 -3.99 -8.30 13.59
C HIS A 170 -4.51 -9.67 14.03
N HIS A 171 -4.44 -10.67 13.14
CA HIS A 171 -4.99 -12.01 13.37
C HIS A 171 -4.13 -13.12 12.75
N ARG A 172 -3.93 -14.20 13.51
CA ARG A 172 -3.25 -15.44 13.09
C ARG A 172 -3.88 -16.04 11.83
N ILE A 173 -3.12 -16.14 10.74
CA ILE A 173 -3.59 -16.56 9.40
C ILE A 173 -3.90 -18.05 9.32
N LEU A 174 -2.97 -18.92 9.74
CA LEU A 174 -3.06 -20.35 9.46
C LEU A 174 -4.27 -21.03 10.09
N PRO A 175 -4.74 -20.66 11.31
CA PRO A 175 -5.99 -21.19 11.84
C PRO A 175 -7.22 -21.00 10.93
N PHE A 176 -7.29 -19.92 10.15
CA PHE A 176 -8.39 -19.70 9.18
C PHE A 176 -8.15 -20.44 7.86
N VAL A 177 -6.90 -20.49 7.38
CA VAL A 177 -6.52 -21.20 6.16
C VAL A 177 -6.63 -22.72 6.31
N GLU A 178 -6.27 -23.28 7.47
CA GLU A 178 -6.39 -24.73 7.76
C GLU A 178 -7.84 -25.18 8.00
N SER A 179 -8.74 -24.26 8.36
CA SER A 179 -10.16 -24.55 8.58
C SER A 179 -11.06 -24.20 7.39
N ASN A 180 -10.49 -23.71 6.28
CA ASN A 180 -11.21 -23.19 5.11
C ASN A 180 -12.36 -22.24 5.50
N VAL A 181 -12.06 -21.23 6.33
CA VAL A 181 -13.03 -20.19 6.68
C VAL A 181 -13.13 -19.22 5.50
N ASP A 182 -14.24 -19.29 4.77
CA ASP A 182 -14.47 -18.54 3.52
C ASP A 182 -14.51 -17.00 3.72
N HIS A 183 -14.92 -16.54 4.91
CA HIS A 183 -15.01 -15.12 5.29
C HIS A 183 -14.56 -14.93 6.74
N MET A 184 -13.76 -13.90 7.04
CA MET A 184 -13.41 -13.54 8.41
C MET A 184 -14.44 -12.54 8.98
N GLU A 185 -14.93 -12.75 10.21
CA GLU A 185 -16.08 -12.00 10.79
C GLU A 185 -15.95 -10.45 10.83
N TRP A 186 -14.74 -9.91 10.63
CA TRP A 186 -14.47 -8.47 10.60
C TRP A 186 -14.57 -7.85 9.19
N GLU A 187 -14.55 -8.65 8.12
CA GLU A 187 -14.54 -8.20 6.72
C GLU A 187 -15.88 -7.55 6.31
N GLU A 188 -17.01 -8.08 6.81
CA GLU A 188 -18.34 -7.46 6.64
C GLU A 188 -18.40 -6.05 7.26
N GLY A 189 -17.68 -5.82 8.36
CA GLY A 189 -17.74 -4.57 9.13
C GLY A 189 -17.09 -3.36 8.47
N LEU A 190 -16.35 -3.57 7.37
CA LEU A 190 -15.43 -2.58 6.79
C LEU A 190 -15.67 -2.31 5.30
N GLY A 191 -16.47 -3.14 4.64
CA GLY A 191 -16.74 -3.03 3.20
C GLY A 191 -15.54 -3.34 2.29
N ILE A 192 -14.44 -3.92 2.82
CA ILE A 192 -13.20 -4.22 2.06
C ILE A 192 -13.48 -5.04 0.79
N ASN A 193 -14.39 -6.01 0.88
CA ASN A 193 -14.77 -6.87 -0.25
C ASN A 193 -15.72 -6.17 -1.26
N ALA A 194 -16.47 -5.13 -0.85
CA ALA A 194 -17.39 -4.36 -1.71
C ALA A 194 -18.38 -5.16 -2.59
N GLY A 195 -18.68 -6.42 -2.22
CA GLY A 195 -19.54 -7.34 -2.98
C GLY A 195 -18.82 -8.39 -3.84
N ASN A 196 -17.48 -8.39 -3.86
CA ASN A 196 -16.67 -9.34 -4.62
C ASN A 196 -16.20 -10.53 -3.76
N GLU A 197 -16.39 -11.76 -4.26
CA GLU A 197 -15.97 -13.03 -3.62
C GLU A 197 -14.49 -13.37 -3.85
N ASP A 198 -13.76 -12.52 -4.60
CA ASP A 198 -12.51 -12.76 -5.34
C ASP A 198 -11.36 -13.46 -4.59
N GLY A 199 -11.48 -14.76 -4.32
CA GLY A 199 -10.35 -15.66 -4.10
C GLY A 199 -9.86 -15.85 -2.66
N TYR A 200 -10.74 -15.81 -1.65
CA TYR A 200 -10.36 -16.25 -0.29
C TYR A 200 -10.22 -17.78 -0.19
N SER A 201 -11.11 -18.53 -0.82
CA SER A 201 -11.08 -20.00 -0.93
C SER A 201 -10.26 -20.52 -2.12
N ASP A 202 -9.60 -19.63 -2.87
CA ASP A 202 -8.79 -19.96 -4.04
C ASP A 202 -7.49 -20.71 -3.71
N GLU A 203 -7.03 -21.57 -4.62
CA GLU A 203 -5.85 -22.41 -4.40
C GLU A 203 -4.53 -21.63 -4.31
N TYR A 204 -4.39 -20.52 -5.06
CA TYR A 204 -3.25 -19.60 -4.98
C TYR A 204 -3.30 -18.72 -3.73
N ASN A 205 -4.47 -18.52 -3.12
CA ASN A 205 -4.58 -17.88 -1.81
C ASN A 205 -4.30 -18.84 -0.63
N LEU A 206 -4.93 -20.02 -0.62
CA LEU A 206 -4.81 -20.98 0.47
C LEU A 206 -3.47 -21.75 0.45
N LEU A 207 -2.88 -21.89 -0.73
CA LEU A 207 -1.67 -22.69 -1.01
C LEU A 207 -1.79 -24.08 -0.37
N SER A 208 -2.93 -24.73 -0.62
CA SER A 208 -3.39 -25.94 0.09
C SER A 208 -2.49 -27.16 -0.13
N GLY A 209 -1.78 -27.22 -1.26
CA GLY A 209 -0.78 -28.25 -1.56
C GLY A 209 0.58 -28.05 -0.88
N VAL A 210 0.88 -26.86 -0.33
CA VAL A 210 2.19 -26.57 0.28
C VAL A 210 2.19 -26.99 1.75
N GLU A 211 3.02 -27.98 2.10
CA GLU A 211 3.14 -28.49 3.48
C GLU A 211 3.88 -27.53 4.43
N ASN A 212 4.88 -26.81 3.94
CA ASN A 212 5.78 -25.98 4.77
C ASN A 212 5.29 -24.53 4.86
N LYS A 213 4.25 -24.30 5.67
CA LYS A 213 3.67 -22.97 5.91
C LYS A 213 3.88 -22.55 7.37
N ILE A 214 4.37 -21.34 7.58
CA ILE A 214 4.60 -20.75 8.92
C ILE A 214 4.20 -19.27 8.94
N GLU A 215 3.81 -18.78 10.11
CA GLU A 215 3.63 -17.35 10.38
C GLU A 215 4.82 -16.75 11.13
N LEU A 216 5.13 -15.49 10.88
CA LEU A 216 6.24 -14.77 11.49
C LEU A 216 5.74 -13.59 12.35
N SER A 217 6.42 -13.29 13.46
CA SER A 217 6.24 -12.04 14.22
C SER A 217 6.45 -10.80 13.35
N HIS A 218 5.66 -9.75 13.58
CA HIS A 218 5.58 -8.59 12.70
C HIS A 218 6.84 -7.71 12.75
N HIS A 219 7.25 -7.27 13.94
CA HIS A 219 8.51 -6.55 14.09
C HIS A 219 9.73 -7.42 13.77
N LEU A 220 9.62 -8.75 13.92
CA LEU A 220 10.64 -9.67 13.42
C LEU A 220 10.71 -9.67 11.89
N ALA A 221 9.58 -9.64 11.19
CA ALA A 221 9.55 -9.50 9.73
C ALA A 221 10.20 -8.18 9.28
N HIS A 222 9.89 -7.05 9.93
CA HIS A 222 10.60 -5.78 9.69
C HIS A 222 12.11 -5.88 9.97
N ALA A 223 12.52 -6.59 11.03
CA ALA A 223 13.93 -6.80 11.33
C ALA A 223 14.62 -7.63 10.24
N TYR A 224 14.00 -8.71 9.77
CA TYR A 224 14.51 -9.50 8.65
C TYR A 224 14.52 -8.72 7.32
N SER A 225 13.52 -7.87 7.04
CA SER A 225 13.44 -7.12 5.78
C SER A 225 14.52 -6.04 5.64
N ALA A 226 14.98 -5.47 6.75
CA ALA A 226 16.09 -4.52 6.78
C ALA A 226 17.47 -5.19 6.91
N ALA A 227 17.63 -6.14 7.84
CA ALA A 227 18.94 -6.68 8.21
C ALA A 227 19.56 -7.58 7.14
N SER A 228 18.75 -8.44 6.50
CA SER A 228 19.21 -9.41 5.50
C SER A 228 19.94 -8.77 4.32
N GLN A 229 19.41 -7.66 3.82
CA GLN A 229 19.93 -6.92 2.66
C GLN A 229 20.80 -5.71 3.03
N SER A 230 21.12 -5.52 4.32
CA SER A 230 21.94 -4.39 4.78
C SER A 230 23.37 -4.43 4.20
N PRO A 231 23.99 -3.29 3.86
CA PRO A 231 25.34 -3.23 3.27
C PRO A 231 26.49 -3.29 4.32
N PHE A 232 26.25 -3.92 5.48
CA PHE A 232 27.20 -4.06 6.59
C PHE A 232 26.88 -5.27 7.47
N ASP A 233 27.89 -5.85 8.11
CA ASP A 233 27.79 -7.21 8.68
C ASP A 233 27.28 -7.29 10.11
N SER A 234 27.26 -6.18 10.86
CA SER A 234 26.53 -6.04 12.12
C SER A 234 25.96 -4.64 12.30
N GLY A 235 24.95 -4.51 13.15
CA GLY A 235 24.40 -3.22 13.52
C GLY A 235 23.19 -3.32 14.44
N LEU A 236 22.69 -2.16 14.81
CA LEU A 236 21.41 -1.97 15.48
C LEU A 236 20.28 -1.98 14.45
N ILE A 237 19.13 -2.59 14.77
CA ILE A 237 17.89 -2.46 14.00
C ILE A 237 16.85 -1.85 14.91
N VAL A 238 16.20 -0.79 14.47
CA VAL A 238 15.12 -0.13 15.21
C VAL A 238 13.84 -0.19 14.37
N VAL A 239 12.82 -0.86 14.93
CA VAL A 239 11.48 -0.97 14.37
C VAL A 239 10.54 -0.06 15.15
N MET A 240 9.95 0.92 14.47
CA MET A 240 9.00 1.89 15.02
C MET A 240 7.76 1.92 14.14
N ASP A 241 6.60 1.55 14.70
CA ASP A 241 5.39 1.34 13.89
C ASP A 241 4.09 1.82 14.54
N GLY A 242 2.97 1.63 13.84
CA GLY A 242 1.62 1.75 14.36
C GLY A 242 1.37 0.73 15.47
N MET A 243 1.52 -0.56 15.19
CA MET A 243 1.46 -1.63 16.19
C MET A 243 2.06 -2.93 15.64
N GLY A 244 2.64 -3.75 16.53
CA GLY A 244 3.04 -5.11 16.20
C GLY A 244 2.06 -6.16 16.75
N GLU A 245 2.60 -7.34 17.04
CA GLU A 245 1.82 -8.52 17.42
C GLU A 245 1.29 -8.47 18.87
N THR A 246 0.25 -9.26 19.14
CA THR A 246 -0.29 -9.55 20.48
C THR A 246 0.68 -10.35 21.37
N TYR A 247 0.88 -9.86 22.60
CA TYR A 247 1.71 -10.51 23.62
C TYR A 247 1.25 -11.94 23.90
N ARG A 248 -0.07 -12.20 23.98
CA ARG A 248 -0.59 -13.55 24.22
C ARG A 248 -0.25 -14.54 23.09
N THR A 249 -0.14 -14.09 21.83
CA THR A 249 0.22 -14.95 20.69
C THR A 249 1.69 -15.33 20.72
N MET A 250 2.60 -14.35 20.77
CA MET A 250 4.03 -14.62 20.91
C MET A 250 4.33 -15.49 22.13
N LYS A 251 3.63 -15.25 23.26
CA LYS A 251 3.79 -16.05 24.47
C LYS A 251 3.35 -17.51 24.33
N ARG A 252 2.37 -17.82 23.48
CA ARG A 252 1.97 -19.21 23.20
C ARG A 252 3.08 -19.96 22.46
N ALA A 253 3.65 -19.34 21.43
CA ALA A 253 4.77 -19.90 20.67
C ALA A 253 6.02 -20.06 21.54
N ALA A 254 6.37 -19.03 22.33
CA ALA A 254 7.43 -19.07 23.34
C ALA A 254 7.28 -20.19 24.40
N GLN A 255 6.08 -20.74 24.58
CA GLN A 255 5.80 -21.88 25.46
C GLN A 255 5.75 -23.23 24.74
N GLY A 256 6.14 -23.30 23.46
CA GLY A 256 6.10 -24.51 22.64
C GLY A 256 4.68 -25.04 22.40
N LYS A 257 3.66 -24.17 22.48
CA LYS A 257 2.24 -24.53 22.31
C LYS A 257 1.70 -24.26 20.90
N ASP A 258 2.54 -23.68 20.05
CA ASP A 258 2.21 -23.23 18.71
C ASP A 258 3.49 -23.45 17.88
N THR A 259 3.41 -24.30 16.84
CA THR A 259 4.55 -24.66 15.98
C THR A 259 4.39 -24.13 14.56
N THR A 260 3.25 -23.52 14.24
CA THR A 260 2.97 -22.89 12.95
C THR A 260 3.21 -21.37 12.97
N TYR A 261 3.73 -20.84 14.08
CA TYR A 261 4.06 -19.44 14.25
C TYR A 261 5.41 -19.28 14.95
N PHE A 262 6.24 -18.37 14.46
CA PHE A 262 7.55 -18.06 15.00
C PHE A 262 7.59 -16.64 15.60
N GLY A 263 7.88 -16.57 16.91
CA GLY A 263 7.86 -15.33 17.69
C GLY A 263 9.11 -15.12 18.54
N ASP A 264 9.43 -13.85 18.78
CA ASP A 264 10.73 -13.38 19.23
C ASP A 264 10.80 -12.92 20.70
N LEU A 265 9.91 -13.41 21.57
CA LEU A 265 10.08 -13.25 23.02
C LEU A 265 11.26 -14.07 23.59
N ASN A 266 11.70 -15.13 22.90
CA ASN A 266 12.66 -16.12 23.42
C ASN A 266 13.99 -16.22 22.66
N LEU A 267 14.27 -15.34 21.68
CA LEU A 267 15.37 -15.49 20.69
C LEU A 267 16.83 -15.47 21.23
N CYS A 268 17.06 -15.57 22.55
CA CYS A 268 18.39 -15.57 23.15
C CYS A 268 18.47 -16.53 24.36
N GLU A 269 18.98 -17.75 24.16
CA GLU A 269 19.50 -18.54 25.29
C GLU A 269 20.68 -17.80 25.95
N GLY A 270 20.67 -17.70 27.29
CA GLY A 270 21.79 -17.16 28.06
C GLY A 270 21.78 -15.66 28.33
N MET A 271 20.74 -14.92 27.93
CA MET A 271 20.40 -13.61 28.50
C MET A 271 19.21 -13.74 29.47
N GLU A 272 19.02 -12.77 30.37
CA GLU A 272 17.89 -12.74 31.33
C GLU A 272 16.55 -12.32 30.70
N VAL A 273 16.55 -12.06 29.38
CA VAL A 273 15.45 -11.58 28.52
C VAL A 273 15.18 -10.06 28.61
N GLN A 274 14.64 -9.56 27.51
CA GLN A 274 14.23 -8.20 27.14
C GLN A 274 13.64 -7.35 28.28
N PHE A 275 13.65 -6.02 28.08
CA PHE A 275 12.72 -5.06 28.69
C PHE A 275 11.27 -5.29 28.22
N VAL A 276 10.71 -6.45 28.59
CA VAL A 276 9.28 -6.73 28.61
C VAL A 276 8.85 -6.52 30.07
N PRO A 277 7.90 -5.60 30.38
CA PRO A 277 7.62 -5.22 31.76
C PRO A 277 7.28 -6.42 32.66
N ASP A 278 7.91 -6.52 33.84
CA ASP A 278 7.76 -7.65 34.79
C ASP A 278 6.29 -8.01 35.08
N ASP A 279 5.42 -7.00 35.10
CA ASP A 279 4.00 -7.12 35.42
C ASP A 279 3.09 -7.24 34.19
N ILE A 280 3.62 -7.26 32.96
CA ILE A 280 2.87 -7.46 31.70
C ILE A 280 1.99 -8.70 31.79
N ASP A 281 2.47 -9.73 32.50
CA ASP A 281 1.78 -11.01 32.62
C ASP A 281 0.62 -10.99 33.63
N SER A 282 0.54 -9.95 34.46
CA SER A 282 -0.65 -9.56 35.22
C SER A 282 -1.55 -8.67 34.36
N ARG A 283 -0.99 -7.60 33.77
CA ARG A 283 -1.73 -6.63 32.95
C ARG A 283 -2.50 -7.30 31.80
N ALA A 284 -1.88 -8.24 31.08
CA ALA A 284 -2.48 -8.99 29.99
C ALA A 284 -3.44 -10.12 30.43
N ARG A 285 -3.60 -10.38 31.73
CA ARG A 285 -4.65 -11.25 32.29
C ARG A 285 -5.84 -10.45 32.84
N GLU A 286 -5.61 -9.20 33.23
CA GLU A 286 -6.62 -8.31 33.82
C GLU A 286 -7.27 -7.38 32.78
N SER A 287 -6.56 -7.05 31.70
CA SER A 287 -7.14 -6.34 30.56
C SER A 287 -8.14 -7.19 29.78
N TYR A 288 -9.21 -6.54 29.32
CA TYR A 288 -10.25 -7.12 28.47
C TYR A 288 -9.78 -7.34 27.03
N PHE A 289 -8.84 -6.52 26.56
CA PHE A 289 -8.20 -6.62 25.25
C PHE A 289 -6.83 -7.32 25.39
N ASP A 290 -5.98 -7.36 24.35
CA ASP A 290 -4.61 -7.86 24.47
C ASP A 290 -3.60 -6.74 24.83
N TRP A 291 -2.32 -7.08 24.86
CA TRP A 291 -1.24 -6.10 24.83
C TRP A 291 -0.51 -6.23 23.50
N ARG A 292 -0.37 -5.12 22.78
CA ARG A 292 0.23 -5.08 21.44
C ARG A 292 1.66 -4.57 21.56
N GLU A 293 2.54 -5.09 20.72
CA GLU A 293 3.89 -4.56 20.52
C GLU A 293 3.82 -3.13 19.91
N ALA A 294 4.80 -2.28 20.22
CA ALA A 294 4.77 -0.84 19.88
C ALA A 294 6.06 -0.36 19.20
N GLU A 295 7.21 -0.60 19.82
CA GLU A 295 8.54 -0.33 19.28
C GLU A 295 9.47 -1.48 19.68
N SER A 296 10.44 -1.80 18.84
CA SER A 296 11.36 -2.91 19.09
C SER A 296 12.76 -2.62 18.56
N VAL A 297 13.76 -3.10 19.29
CA VAL A 297 15.17 -2.93 18.93
C VAL A 297 15.86 -4.29 18.94
N TYR A 298 16.72 -4.51 17.97
CA TYR A 298 17.50 -5.72 17.80
C TYR A 298 18.96 -5.36 17.51
N THR A 299 19.89 -6.26 17.83
CA THR A 299 21.19 -6.30 17.12
C THR A 299 21.15 -7.41 16.08
N PHE A 300 22.02 -7.33 15.08
CA PHE A 300 22.24 -8.46 14.17
C PHE A 300 23.70 -8.67 13.84
N SER A 301 24.05 -9.89 13.44
CA SER A 301 25.31 -10.18 12.76
C SER A 301 25.12 -11.18 11.62
N LYS A 302 25.86 -11.01 10.53
CA LYS A 302 25.82 -11.85 9.33
C LYS A 302 27.05 -12.78 9.23
N SER A 303 26.84 -13.95 8.64
CA SER A 303 27.88 -14.78 8.02
C SER A 303 27.62 -14.90 6.51
N GLU A 304 28.36 -15.74 5.79
CA GLU A 304 28.06 -16.05 4.38
C GLU A 304 26.68 -16.72 4.17
N LYS A 305 26.12 -17.36 5.21
CA LYS A 305 24.84 -18.07 5.16
C LYS A 305 23.88 -17.77 6.33
N ASP A 306 24.40 -17.30 7.47
CA ASP A 306 23.63 -17.08 8.70
C ASP A 306 23.25 -15.60 8.86
N LEU A 307 22.03 -15.33 9.31
CA LEU A 307 21.58 -14.03 9.80
C LEU A 307 21.10 -14.17 11.25
N ASN A 308 21.93 -13.72 12.19
CA ASN A 308 21.66 -13.85 13.62
C ASN A 308 21.06 -12.53 14.14
N ILE A 309 19.73 -12.43 14.18
CA ILE A 309 18.99 -11.28 14.74
C ILE A 309 18.63 -11.57 16.20
N LYS A 310 18.95 -10.63 17.11
CA LYS A 310 18.74 -10.76 18.56
C LYS A 310 17.94 -9.58 19.10
N PRO A 311 16.76 -9.80 19.72
CA PRO A 311 15.98 -8.72 20.30
C PRO A 311 16.65 -8.18 21.58
N VAL A 312 16.85 -6.86 21.60
CA VAL A 312 17.39 -6.09 22.73
C VAL A 312 16.25 -5.51 23.58
N PHE A 313 15.21 -4.98 22.92
CA PHE A 313 14.12 -4.26 23.56
C PHE A 313 12.79 -4.49 22.82
N LYS A 314 11.67 -4.58 23.56
CA LYS A 314 10.30 -4.68 23.02
C LYS A 314 9.31 -3.96 23.93
N ARG A 315 8.82 -2.78 23.53
CA ARG A 315 7.75 -2.10 24.28
C ARG A 315 6.40 -2.71 23.95
N PHE A 316 5.62 -3.00 24.99
CA PHE A 316 4.23 -3.44 24.89
C PHE A 316 3.28 -2.39 25.47
N GLN A 317 2.12 -2.26 24.87
CA GLN A 317 1.07 -1.29 25.21
C GLN A 317 -0.30 -1.96 25.26
N GLU A 318 -1.20 -1.49 26.12
CA GLU A 318 -2.59 -1.98 26.16
C GLU A 318 -3.31 -1.70 24.84
N GLU A 319 -4.03 -2.69 24.33
CA GLU A 319 -4.92 -2.53 23.18
C GLU A 319 -6.15 -1.69 23.56
N LYS A 320 -6.21 -0.45 23.05
CA LYS A 320 -7.24 0.54 23.42
C LYS A 320 -8.46 0.57 22.51
N THR A 321 -8.49 -0.31 21.52
CA THR A 321 -9.51 -0.39 20.47
C THR A 321 -9.88 -1.86 20.26
N PRO A 322 -11.17 -2.22 20.21
CA PRO A 322 -11.58 -3.60 19.96
C PRO A 322 -10.97 -4.12 18.64
N PRO A 323 -10.51 -5.39 18.57
CA PRO A 323 -9.98 -5.96 17.33
C PRO A 323 -10.95 -5.91 16.13
N THR A 324 -12.26 -5.76 16.40
CA THR A 324 -13.31 -5.60 15.38
C THR A 324 -13.42 -4.18 14.80
N LEU A 325 -12.74 -3.17 15.36
CA LEU A 325 -12.62 -1.83 14.78
C LEU A 325 -11.30 -1.68 14.02
N TYR A 326 -11.09 -2.62 13.11
CA TYR A 326 -9.91 -2.73 12.24
C TYR A 326 -9.61 -1.41 11.51
N ASN A 327 -8.33 -0.99 11.51
CA ASN A 327 -7.83 0.30 10.98
C ASN A 327 -8.53 1.58 11.50
N HIS A 328 -9.48 1.50 12.43
CA HIS A 328 -10.29 2.61 12.93
C HIS A 328 -10.19 2.71 14.45
N GLY A 329 -9.14 3.36 14.94
CA GLY A 329 -8.83 3.50 16.36
C GLY A 329 -7.45 2.98 16.73
N PHE A 330 -6.63 2.47 15.80
CA PHE A 330 -5.21 2.23 16.10
C PHE A 330 -4.49 3.55 16.45
N GLU A 331 -4.99 4.70 15.99
CA GLU A 331 -4.54 6.03 16.41
C GLU A 331 -4.94 6.42 17.86
N ASN A 332 -5.62 5.52 18.59
CA ASN A 332 -5.79 5.60 20.05
C ASN A 332 -4.69 4.86 20.83
N MET A 333 -3.82 4.11 20.15
CA MET A 333 -2.63 3.48 20.73
C MET A 333 -1.56 4.54 21.05
N ASP A 334 -0.49 4.11 21.71
CA ASP A 334 0.51 4.94 22.39
C ASP A 334 1.92 4.74 21.82
N SER A 335 2.02 4.18 20.61
CA SER A 335 3.24 4.10 19.82
C SER A 335 3.52 5.40 19.06
N LEU A 336 4.78 5.59 18.64
CA LEU A 336 5.18 6.70 17.79
C LEU A 336 4.35 6.77 16.50
N GLY A 337 4.12 5.62 15.84
CA GLY A 337 3.32 5.55 14.62
C GLY A 337 1.86 5.92 14.88
N ALA A 338 1.23 5.36 15.92
CA ALA A 338 -0.16 5.63 16.25
C ALA A 338 -0.43 7.11 16.57
N VAL A 339 0.43 7.77 17.36
CA VAL A 339 0.24 9.19 17.71
C VAL A 339 0.47 10.10 16.50
N TYR A 340 1.40 9.75 15.60
CA TYR A 340 1.60 10.50 14.37
C TYR A 340 0.41 10.34 13.40
N SER A 341 -0.13 9.13 13.27
CA SER A 341 -1.38 8.86 12.55
C SER A 341 -2.59 9.54 13.20
N ARG A 342 -2.60 9.73 14.53
CA ARG A 342 -3.63 10.51 15.24
C ARG A 342 -3.64 11.97 14.81
N ALA A 343 -2.46 12.58 14.68
CA ALA A 343 -2.35 13.93 14.13
C ALA A 343 -2.82 13.96 12.66
N SER A 344 -2.51 12.93 11.87
CA SER A 344 -3.02 12.80 10.49
C SER A 344 -4.55 12.73 10.44
N SER A 345 -5.20 11.88 11.24
CA SER A 345 -6.66 11.83 11.38
C SER A 345 -7.24 13.16 11.84
N HIS A 346 -6.62 13.83 12.82
CA HIS A 346 -7.12 15.10 13.36
C HIS A 346 -6.99 16.28 12.37
N ILE A 347 -5.97 16.28 11.51
CA ILE A 347 -5.73 17.32 10.50
C ILE A 347 -6.51 17.06 9.21
N PHE A 348 -6.52 15.81 8.70
CA PHE A 348 -6.94 15.49 7.33
C PHE A 348 -8.14 14.52 7.21
N GLY A 349 -8.62 13.94 8.31
CA GLY A 349 -9.65 12.89 8.29
C GLY A 349 -9.15 11.53 7.76
N ASP A 350 -7.84 11.39 7.57
CA ASP A 350 -7.18 10.26 6.92
C ASP A 350 -5.96 9.87 7.77
N TRP A 351 -6.00 8.68 8.38
CA TRP A 351 -4.92 8.19 9.24
C TRP A 351 -3.64 7.85 8.45
N ASN A 352 -3.76 7.53 7.17
CA ASN A 352 -2.65 7.16 6.28
C ASN A 352 -2.06 8.40 5.56
N ALA A 353 -2.62 9.59 5.79
CA ALA A 353 -2.08 10.86 5.32
C ALA A 353 -0.83 11.36 6.09
N CYS A 354 -0.15 10.52 6.88
CA CYS A 354 1.07 10.87 7.64
C CYS A 354 2.14 11.57 6.78
N GLY A 355 2.34 11.14 5.54
CA GLY A 355 3.25 11.80 4.59
C GLY A 355 2.85 13.23 4.18
N LYS A 356 1.62 13.67 4.50
CA LYS A 356 1.19 15.08 4.44
C LYS A 356 1.51 15.85 5.71
N VAL A 357 1.39 15.24 6.89
CA VAL A 357 1.79 15.84 8.18
C VAL A 357 3.27 16.23 8.10
N MET A 358 4.12 15.30 7.67
CA MET A 358 5.56 15.54 7.44
C MET A 358 5.82 16.64 6.40
N GLY A 359 4.99 16.72 5.35
CA GLY A 359 5.08 17.76 4.32
C GLY A 359 4.51 19.13 4.75
N LEU A 360 3.70 19.18 5.81
CA LEU A 360 3.09 20.39 6.35
C LEU A 360 3.94 20.98 7.50
N ALA A 361 4.69 20.15 8.24
CA ALA A 361 5.51 20.57 9.37
C ALA A 361 6.51 21.72 9.09
N PRO A 362 7.25 21.77 7.95
CA PRO A 362 8.19 22.85 7.66
C PRO A 362 7.55 24.24 7.50
N TRP A 363 6.24 24.30 7.23
CA TRP A 363 5.51 25.55 6.99
C TRP A 363 5.37 26.44 8.24
N LYS A 364 5.76 25.95 9.42
CA LYS A 364 5.89 26.76 10.62
C LYS A 364 6.92 27.89 10.48
N GLU A 365 7.98 27.66 9.71
CA GLU A 365 9.10 28.60 9.52
C GLU A 365 8.91 29.54 8.30
N HIS A 366 7.80 29.41 7.56
CA HIS A 366 7.53 30.27 6.40
C HIS A 366 7.26 31.74 6.80
N SER A 367 7.65 32.68 5.94
CA SER A 367 7.61 34.12 6.21
C SER A 367 6.32 34.76 5.67
N TRP A 368 5.31 34.89 6.52
CA TRP A 368 3.99 35.42 6.15
C TRP A 368 3.98 36.95 6.00
N ASP A 369 3.47 37.47 4.87
CA ASP A 369 3.34 38.90 4.55
C ASP A 369 2.51 39.75 5.54
N ASN A 370 1.78 39.10 6.44
CA ASN A 370 0.89 39.74 7.40
C ASN A 370 1.13 39.18 8.82
N ALA A 371 1.39 40.06 9.77
CA ALA A 371 1.71 39.70 11.16
C ALA A 371 0.60 38.88 11.88
N ASN A 372 -0.63 38.88 11.35
CA ASN A 372 -1.73 38.07 11.87
C ASN A 372 -1.81 36.63 11.28
N MET A 373 -0.92 36.26 10.35
CA MET A 373 -0.90 34.96 9.66
C MET A 373 0.16 33.98 10.18
N VAL A 374 0.81 34.26 11.32
CA VAL A 374 1.80 33.35 11.90
C VAL A 374 1.10 32.14 12.54
N PRO A 375 1.50 30.88 12.22
CA PRO A 375 0.98 29.69 12.88
C PRO A 375 1.18 29.78 14.40
N PRO A 376 0.17 29.53 15.25
CA PRO A 376 0.32 29.56 16.71
C PRO A 376 1.42 28.61 17.19
N THR A 377 1.97 28.87 18.37
CA THR A 377 2.92 27.93 18.99
C THR A 377 2.17 27.08 20.00
N ILE A 378 2.38 25.77 19.92
CA ILE A 378 1.95 24.80 20.92
C ILE A 378 3.15 24.60 21.83
N ASP A 379 3.17 25.24 23.00
CA ASP A 379 4.34 25.23 23.89
C ASP A 379 4.50 23.88 24.62
N ASP A 380 3.40 23.19 24.92
CA ASP A 380 3.38 21.93 25.68
C ASP A 380 3.52 20.66 24.80
N PRO A 381 4.40 19.71 25.20
CA PRO A 381 4.28 18.26 25.08
C PRO A 381 3.14 17.60 24.30
N ILE A 382 3.29 17.24 23.02
CA ILE A 382 2.48 16.13 22.45
C ILE A 382 3.13 14.78 22.78
N LEU A 383 4.43 14.61 22.47
CA LEU A 383 5.23 13.48 22.97
C LEU A 383 6.38 14.02 23.83
N SER A 384 6.65 13.37 24.96
CA SER A 384 7.80 13.69 25.81
C SER A 384 8.21 12.52 26.71
N GLY A 385 9.43 12.58 27.23
CA GLY A 385 10.03 11.51 28.03
C GLY A 385 10.65 10.42 27.15
N SER A 386 10.91 9.27 27.77
CA SER A 386 11.64 8.14 27.16
C SER A 386 10.70 7.02 26.70
N LEU A 387 11.07 6.33 25.63
CA LEU A 387 10.43 5.08 25.21
C LEU A 387 10.95 3.84 25.95
N TYR A 388 12.14 3.90 26.55
CA TYR A 388 12.80 2.76 27.21
C TYR A 388 12.56 2.69 28.73
N GLU A 389 11.81 3.64 29.31
CA GLU A 389 11.37 3.64 30.71
C GLU A 389 9.87 3.31 30.79
N ASP A 390 9.44 2.43 31.72
CA ASP A 390 8.06 1.90 31.80
C ASP A 390 6.97 2.99 31.89
N ASP A 391 7.19 4.03 32.70
CA ASP A 391 6.34 5.23 32.86
C ASP A 391 6.92 6.46 32.12
N GLY A 392 7.86 6.24 31.19
CA GLY A 392 8.66 7.28 30.54
C GLY A 392 7.86 8.12 29.55
N LEU A 393 7.17 7.46 28.60
CA LEU A 393 6.51 8.14 27.49
C LEU A 393 5.21 8.82 27.96
N ARG A 394 5.15 10.14 27.75
CA ARG A 394 3.99 10.96 28.04
C ARG A 394 3.41 11.51 26.75
N ILE A 395 2.13 11.19 26.54
CA ILE A 395 1.36 11.58 25.36
C ILE A 395 0.22 12.50 25.80
N ASP A 396 0.36 13.81 25.63
CA ASP A 396 -0.83 14.66 25.75
C ASP A 396 -1.67 14.55 24.47
N ARG A 397 -2.98 14.47 24.67
CA ARG A 397 -3.98 14.40 23.62
C ARG A 397 -4.87 15.64 23.60
N SER A 398 -4.66 16.61 24.50
CA SER A 398 -5.45 17.85 24.59
C SER A 398 -5.52 18.61 23.27
N THR A 399 -4.42 18.63 22.51
CA THR A 399 -4.28 19.23 21.17
C THR A 399 -5.03 18.48 20.06
N MET A 400 -5.41 17.22 20.31
CA MET A 400 -6.06 16.29 19.37
C MET A 400 -7.40 15.75 19.92
N VAL A 401 -8.08 16.55 20.75
CA VAL A 401 -9.38 16.23 21.37
C VAL A 401 -10.44 17.25 20.95
N GLY A 402 -11.69 16.80 20.87
CA GLY A 402 -12.82 17.60 20.39
C GLY A 402 -13.02 17.47 18.87
N GLN A 403 -13.63 18.48 18.25
CA GLN A 403 -13.91 18.50 16.82
C GLN A 403 -12.57 18.52 16.02
N PRO A 404 -12.30 17.51 15.17
CA PRO A 404 -11.13 17.49 14.29
C PRO A 404 -11.04 18.74 13.41
N LEU A 405 -9.83 19.15 13.01
CA LEU A 405 -9.62 20.34 12.18
C LEU A 405 -10.40 20.25 10.87
N PHE A 406 -10.38 19.07 10.22
CA PHE A 406 -11.12 18.81 8.98
C PHE A 406 -12.64 18.92 9.11
N ASN A 407 -13.18 18.75 10.33
CA ASN A 407 -14.61 18.90 10.64
C ASN A 407 -14.96 20.31 11.14
N ARG A 408 -13.99 21.18 11.43
CA ARG A 408 -14.26 22.59 11.77
C ARG A 408 -14.55 23.30 10.46
N ILE A 409 -15.84 23.56 10.19
CA ILE A 409 -16.31 24.14 8.93
C ILE A 409 -15.60 25.47 8.66
N ASP A 410 -14.59 25.37 7.83
CA ASP A 410 -13.83 26.45 7.24
C ASP A 410 -14.07 26.30 5.73
N PRO A 411 -15.00 27.09 5.16
CA PRO A 411 -15.43 26.92 3.77
C PRO A 411 -14.34 27.31 2.76
N ASP A 412 -13.15 27.73 3.21
CA ASP A 412 -11.97 27.86 2.37
C ASP A 412 -10.99 26.69 2.51
N MET A 413 -10.95 26.00 3.66
CA MET A 413 -10.03 24.87 3.85
C MET A 413 -10.64 23.49 3.58
N PHE A 414 -11.89 23.23 3.95
CA PHE A 414 -12.53 21.92 3.83
C PHE A 414 -13.90 21.99 3.15
N ASP A 415 -14.19 21.03 2.27
CA ASP A 415 -15.50 20.86 1.64
C ASP A 415 -16.55 20.27 2.62
N SER A 416 -17.79 20.11 2.16
CA SER A 416 -18.91 19.59 2.95
C SER A 416 -18.64 18.22 3.57
N ASP A 417 -17.73 17.46 2.95
CA ASP A 417 -17.42 16.07 3.28
C ASP A 417 -16.16 16.00 4.15
N GLY A 418 -15.67 17.15 4.63
CA GLY A 418 -14.48 17.29 5.44
C GLY A 418 -13.17 17.04 4.69
N ASN A 419 -13.18 16.96 3.35
CA ASN A 419 -11.96 16.83 2.57
C ASN A 419 -11.33 18.21 2.37
N MET A 420 -10.00 18.30 2.51
CA MET A 420 -9.31 19.57 2.26
C MET A 420 -9.43 19.98 0.77
N PHE A 421 -9.86 21.22 0.51
CA PHE A 421 -10.15 21.72 -0.84
C PHE A 421 -8.94 21.58 -1.76
N ARG A 422 -9.06 20.67 -2.74
CA ARG A 422 -7.93 20.17 -3.55
C ARG A 422 -7.38 21.19 -4.56
N THR A 423 -8.10 22.29 -4.77
CA THR A 423 -7.85 23.33 -5.78
C THR A 423 -7.90 24.76 -5.23
N LYS A 424 -8.19 24.96 -3.93
CA LYS A 424 -8.15 26.30 -3.33
C LYS A 424 -6.70 26.73 -3.14
N ARG A 425 -6.35 27.84 -3.79
CA ARG A 425 -4.98 28.33 -3.90
C ARG A 425 -4.61 29.16 -2.68
N TYR A 426 -4.14 28.51 -1.64
CA TYR A 426 -3.47 29.17 -0.54
C TYR A 426 -2.13 29.76 -0.98
N ASP A 427 -1.86 30.99 -0.57
CA ASP A 427 -0.57 31.64 -0.75
C ASP A 427 0.45 31.04 0.22
N PHE A 428 1.17 30.06 -0.32
CA PHE A 428 2.31 29.37 0.27
C PHE A 428 3.61 29.64 -0.53
N ASP A 429 3.50 30.11 -1.78
CA ASP A 429 4.65 30.40 -2.65
C ASP A 429 4.93 31.92 -2.68
N ASP A 430 6.18 32.34 -2.43
CA ASP A 430 6.59 33.72 -2.67
C ASP A 430 6.46 34.05 -4.18
N ASP A 431 5.87 35.22 -4.47
CA ASP A 431 5.32 35.57 -5.78
C ASP A 431 6.35 35.66 -6.91
N GLU A 432 6.06 34.99 -8.04
CA GLU A 432 6.60 35.35 -9.37
C GLU A 432 5.90 34.61 -10.54
N TYR A 433 5.28 33.44 -10.28
CA TYR A 433 4.67 32.63 -11.35
C TYR A 433 3.33 33.18 -11.86
N ILE A 434 3.39 33.88 -12.99
CA ILE A 434 2.23 34.13 -13.86
C ILE A 434 1.86 32.80 -14.53
N PRO A 435 0.66 32.23 -14.27
CA PRO A 435 0.24 31.01 -14.96
C PRO A 435 0.02 31.26 -16.46
N PRO A 436 0.11 30.23 -17.31
CA PRO A 436 -0.31 30.34 -18.71
C PRO A 436 -1.77 30.84 -18.79
N PRO A 437 -2.14 31.56 -19.86
CA PRO A 437 -3.48 32.12 -19.98
C PRO A 437 -4.52 30.99 -19.95
N ALA A 438 -5.45 31.11 -18.99
CA ALA A 438 -6.57 30.20 -18.82
C ALA A 438 -7.37 30.04 -20.12
N ARG A 439 -7.87 28.84 -20.40
CA ARG A 439 -8.77 28.60 -21.54
C ARG A 439 -10.09 29.33 -21.29
N GLU A 440 -10.76 29.79 -22.34
CA GLU A 440 -12.03 30.54 -22.20
C GLU A 440 -13.05 29.71 -21.41
N GLY A 441 -13.34 30.14 -20.17
CA GLY A 441 -14.24 29.47 -19.23
C GLY A 441 -13.59 28.98 -17.93
N GLU A 442 -12.26 28.83 -17.86
CA GLU A 442 -11.57 28.42 -16.63
C GLU A 442 -11.46 29.58 -15.63
N GLN A 443 -12.01 29.41 -14.43
CA GLN A 443 -11.73 30.32 -13.31
C GLN A 443 -10.32 30.05 -12.78
N VAL A 444 -9.43 31.03 -12.93
CA VAL A 444 -8.13 31.00 -12.25
C VAL A 444 -8.36 31.13 -10.75
N ALA A 445 -7.92 30.13 -9.98
CA ALA A 445 -7.99 30.16 -8.52
C ALA A 445 -7.29 31.42 -7.99
N THR A 446 -8.08 32.30 -7.36
CA THR A 446 -7.58 33.53 -6.73
C THR A 446 -6.68 33.17 -5.55
N LYS A 447 -5.63 33.97 -5.32
CA LYS A 447 -4.80 33.86 -4.12
C LYS A 447 -5.68 33.98 -2.88
N GLN A 448 -5.63 32.99 -2.00
CA GLN A 448 -6.29 33.01 -0.69
C GLN A 448 -5.26 33.01 0.43
N ILE A 449 -5.54 33.79 1.47
CA ILE A 449 -4.76 33.81 2.70
C ILE A 449 -5.02 32.51 3.48
N PRO A 450 -3.98 31.76 3.92
CA PRO A 450 -4.15 30.63 4.83
C PRO A 450 -5.04 31.00 6.02
N THR A 451 -6.07 30.20 6.24
CA THR A 451 -7.08 30.45 7.28
C THR A 451 -6.59 30.05 8.66
N LYS A 452 -7.35 30.37 9.70
CA LYS A 452 -7.00 29.92 11.06
C LYS A 452 -6.87 28.39 11.12
N VAL A 453 -7.74 27.62 10.46
CA VAL A 453 -7.65 26.15 10.54
C VAL A 453 -6.38 25.63 9.84
N ALA A 454 -5.92 26.30 8.78
CA ALA A 454 -4.63 25.99 8.15
C ALA A 454 -3.45 26.29 9.07
N LEU A 455 -3.49 27.42 9.78
CA LEU A 455 -2.47 27.80 10.75
C LEU A 455 -2.46 26.88 11.98
N ASP A 456 -3.63 26.50 12.51
CA ASP A 456 -3.77 25.50 13.57
C ASP A 456 -3.21 24.12 13.10
N ALA A 457 -3.47 23.72 11.85
CA ALA A 457 -2.96 22.48 11.26
C ALA A 457 -1.43 22.44 11.06
N ILE A 458 -0.83 23.52 10.55
CA ILE A 458 0.63 23.68 10.42
C ILE A 458 1.29 23.59 11.81
N SER A 459 0.67 24.20 12.82
CA SER A 459 1.17 24.20 14.20
C SER A 459 1.15 22.80 14.82
N LEU A 460 0.07 22.04 14.62
CA LEU A 460 -0.04 20.65 15.08
C LEU A 460 0.94 19.73 14.34
N ALA A 461 1.08 19.88 13.02
CA ALA A 461 2.02 19.10 12.20
C ALA A 461 3.48 19.35 12.59
N SER A 462 3.86 20.62 12.76
CA SER A 462 5.19 21.03 13.23
C SER A 462 5.48 20.50 14.62
N ARG A 463 4.52 20.60 15.55
CA ARG A 463 4.67 20.10 16.92
C ARG A 463 4.89 18.59 16.97
N VAL A 464 4.02 17.80 16.33
CA VAL A 464 4.10 16.33 16.41
C VAL A 464 5.34 15.80 15.68
N GLN A 465 5.82 16.49 14.62
CA GLN A 465 7.09 16.17 13.97
C GLN A 465 8.29 16.45 14.89
N SER A 466 8.36 17.61 15.53
CA SER A 466 9.44 17.97 16.47
C SER A 466 9.50 17.05 17.69
N ASP A 467 8.33 16.68 18.23
CA ASP A 467 8.23 15.78 19.37
C ASP A 467 8.58 14.32 19.00
N LEU A 468 8.11 13.84 17.83
CA LEU A 468 8.51 12.54 17.26
C LEU A 468 10.04 12.47 17.10
N GLU A 469 10.64 13.49 16.48
CA GLU A 469 12.08 13.56 16.29
C GLU A 469 12.82 13.55 17.62
N THR A 470 12.36 14.33 18.61
CA THR A 470 13.01 14.41 19.92
C THR A 470 13.01 13.06 20.63
N VAL A 471 11.86 12.38 20.68
CA VAL A 471 11.73 11.08 21.37
C VAL A 471 12.44 9.95 20.62
N ALA A 472 12.34 9.89 19.29
CA ALA A 472 13.01 8.86 18.49
C ALA A 472 14.54 9.03 18.48
N MET A 473 15.05 10.27 18.40
CA MET A 473 16.49 10.57 18.50
C MET A 473 17.08 10.17 19.86
N ASP A 474 16.29 10.24 20.93
CA ASP A 474 16.71 9.83 22.26
C ASP A 474 16.72 8.31 22.41
N PHE A 475 15.64 7.65 21.99
CA PHE A 475 15.49 6.19 21.98
C PHE A 475 16.60 5.49 21.18
N VAL A 476 16.89 5.94 19.95
CA VAL A 476 17.94 5.35 19.11
C VAL A 476 19.34 5.63 19.68
N ARG A 477 19.57 6.80 20.30
CA ARG A 477 20.85 7.10 20.97
C ARG A 477 21.08 6.17 22.15
N HIS A 478 20.09 5.99 23.02
CA HIS A 478 20.20 5.09 24.17
C HIS A 478 20.61 3.68 23.75
N PHE A 479 19.94 3.10 22.74
CA PHE A 479 20.30 1.76 22.29
C PHE A 479 21.62 1.68 21.50
N LYS A 480 22.08 2.77 20.87
CA LYS A 480 23.46 2.84 20.37
C LYS A 480 24.47 2.77 21.52
N GLU A 481 24.25 3.54 22.59
CA GLU A 481 25.14 3.62 23.75
C GLU A 481 25.17 2.31 24.57
N GLU A 482 24.01 1.65 24.75
CA GLU A 482 23.91 0.35 25.45
C GLU A 482 24.50 -0.82 24.65
N THR A 483 24.29 -0.88 23.33
CA THR A 483 24.77 -2.01 22.50
C THR A 483 26.20 -1.84 22.01
N GLY A 484 26.65 -0.59 21.79
CA GLY A 484 27.93 -0.28 21.16
C GLY A 484 27.99 -0.50 19.65
N GLU A 485 26.86 -0.78 18.99
CA GLU A 485 26.81 -0.98 17.53
C GLU A 485 27.10 0.31 16.76
N SER A 486 27.89 0.21 15.68
CA SER A 486 28.30 1.36 14.86
C SER A 486 27.40 1.63 13.65
N ASN A 487 26.56 0.67 13.24
CA ASN A 487 25.66 0.80 12.09
C ASN A 487 24.18 0.75 12.51
N LEU A 488 23.29 1.35 11.71
CA LEU A 488 21.85 1.46 11.98
C LEU A 488 20.99 0.95 10.81
N CYS A 489 20.03 0.10 11.09
CA CYS A 489 18.91 -0.28 10.23
C CYS A 489 17.60 0.32 10.77
N LEU A 490 16.78 0.93 9.92
CA LEU A 490 15.46 1.46 10.28
C LEU A 490 14.34 0.76 9.52
N ALA A 491 13.28 0.38 10.24
CA ALA A 491 12.07 -0.23 9.68
C ALA A 491 10.82 0.09 10.53
N GLY A 492 9.67 -0.42 10.06
CA GLY A 492 8.34 -0.05 10.51
C GLY A 492 7.84 1.25 9.87
N GLY A 493 6.53 1.48 9.89
CA GLY A 493 5.87 2.60 9.21
C GLY A 493 6.43 4.00 9.55
N VAL A 494 7.01 4.20 10.74
CA VAL A 494 7.64 5.47 11.13
C VAL A 494 8.91 5.76 10.31
N ALA A 495 9.63 4.72 9.84
CA ALA A 495 10.81 4.87 8.99
C ALA A 495 10.50 5.33 7.55
N LEU A 496 9.22 5.58 7.21
CA LEU A 496 8.85 6.39 6.04
C LEU A 496 9.08 7.91 6.24
N ASN A 497 9.34 8.35 7.49
CA ASN A 497 9.59 9.75 7.84
C ASN A 497 11.04 10.15 7.50
N SER A 498 11.25 10.67 6.29
CA SER A 498 12.58 10.97 5.78
C SER A 498 13.29 12.12 6.53
N VAL A 499 12.54 12.98 7.23
CA VAL A 499 13.11 14.03 8.08
C VAL A 499 13.78 13.40 9.29
N LEU A 500 13.06 12.54 10.02
CA LEU A 500 13.61 11.75 11.13
C LEU A 500 14.81 10.90 10.69
N ASN A 501 14.69 10.14 9.60
CA ASN A 501 15.79 9.31 9.08
C ASN A 501 17.05 10.13 8.77
N GLY A 502 16.87 11.33 8.18
CA GLY A 502 17.98 12.23 7.87
C GLY A 502 18.66 12.80 9.12
N ARG A 503 17.90 13.06 10.19
CA ARG A 503 18.46 13.47 11.48
C ARG A 503 19.22 12.32 12.15
N LEU A 504 18.59 11.15 12.29
CA LEU A 504 19.22 9.94 12.85
C LEU A 504 20.57 9.64 12.17
N SER A 505 20.61 9.68 10.84
CA SER A 505 21.79 9.37 10.03
C SER A 505 22.93 10.39 10.15
N ARG A 506 22.66 11.66 10.51
CA ARG A 506 23.69 12.71 10.60
C ARG A 506 24.09 13.06 12.03
N GLU A 507 23.15 12.97 12.97
CA GLU A 507 23.29 13.53 14.32
C GLU A 507 23.62 12.47 15.39
N LEU A 508 23.47 11.17 15.09
CA LEU A 508 23.77 10.07 16.05
C LEU A 508 25.09 9.32 15.76
N ASP A 509 25.92 9.77 14.82
CA ASP A 509 27.30 9.27 14.65
C ASP A 509 27.37 7.75 14.31
N PHE A 510 26.42 7.25 13.52
CA PHE A 510 26.51 5.89 12.96
C PHE A 510 27.41 5.90 11.72
N GLU A 511 28.32 4.93 11.62
CA GLU A 511 29.23 4.75 10.48
C GLU A 511 28.45 4.55 9.17
N LYS A 512 27.34 3.81 9.25
CA LYS A 512 26.40 3.58 8.14
C LYS A 512 24.97 3.52 8.65
N THR A 513 24.04 4.08 7.89
CA THR A 513 22.60 3.88 8.09
C THR A 513 21.98 3.25 6.85
N PHE A 514 21.10 2.28 7.04
CA PHE A 514 20.31 1.65 5.99
C PHE A 514 18.82 1.74 6.30
N ILE A 515 18.05 2.15 5.29
CA ILE A 515 16.59 2.10 5.28
C ILE A 515 16.21 1.41 3.97
N PRO A 516 15.43 0.31 3.97
CA PRO A 516 15.01 -0.34 2.73
C PRO A 516 14.06 0.57 1.90
N PRO A 517 13.74 0.23 0.64
CA PRO A 517 12.81 1.01 -0.19
C PRO A 517 11.36 0.98 0.34
N TYR A 518 11.05 -0.07 1.09
CA TYR A 518 9.74 -0.48 1.60
C TYR A 518 9.82 -0.70 3.12
N PRO A 519 10.03 0.34 3.95
CA PRO A 519 10.26 0.15 5.38
C PRO A 519 8.98 -0.16 6.19
N GLY A 520 7.77 -0.03 5.62
CA GLY A 520 6.50 -0.31 6.30
C GLY A 520 5.97 -1.73 6.03
N ASP A 521 4.66 -1.92 6.14
CA ASP A 521 3.94 -3.18 5.88
C ASP A 521 4.17 -3.76 4.48
N ASP A 522 4.52 -2.91 3.51
CA ASP A 522 4.97 -3.30 2.18
C ASP A 522 6.28 -4.10 2.19
N GLY A 523 7.15 -3.89 3.18
CA GLY A 523 8.40 -4.63 3.38
C GLY A 523 8.25 -5.96 4.13
N VAL A 524 7.14 -6.19 4.81
CA VAL A 524 6.92 -7.39 5.64
C VAL A 524 7.02 -8.68 4.82
N ALA A 525 6.55 -8.65 3.58
CA ALA A 525 6.66 -9.77 2.63
C ALA A 525 8.13 -10.16 2.36
N VAL A 526 9.03 -9.19 2.20
CA VAL A 526 10.48 -9.43 2.03
C VAL A 526 11.09 -9.99 3.31
N GLY A 527 10.66 -9.50 4.47
CA GLY A 527 11.07 -10.04 5.77
C GLY A 527 10.68 -11.50 5.97
N CYS A 528 9.45 -11.83 5.60
CA CYS A 528 8.95 -13.21 5.58
C CYS A 528 9.77 -14.09 4.61
N CYS A 529 10.04 -13.60 3.39
CA CYS A 529 10.86 -14.32 2.42
C CYS A 529 12.30 -14.55 2.92
N ALA A 530 12.93 -13.53 3.50
CA ALA A 530 14.26 -13.60 4.12
C ALA A 530 14.30 -14.58 5.32
N TYR A 531 13.28 -14.60 6.18
CA TYR A 531 13.17 -15.62 7.22
C TYR A 531 13.00 -17.02 6.62
N GLY A 532 12.26 -17.15 5.51
CA GLY A 532 12.11 -18.40 4.78
C GLY A 532 13.40 -18.93 4.16
N LEU A 533 14.35 -18.06 3.80
CA LEU A 533 15.70 -18.43 3.33
C LEU A 533 16.69 -18.67 4.48
N TYR A 534 16.68 -17.83 5.53
CA TYR A 534 17.80 -17.67 6.47
C TYR A 534 17.45 -17.89 7.95
N GLY A 535 16.17 -17.97 8.32
CA GLY A 535 15.71 -18.26 9.68
C GLY A 535 15.90 -19.73 10.08
N GLU A 536 15.37 -20.13 11.24
CA GLU A 536 15.58 -21.48 11.82
C GLU A 536 15.10 -22.65 10.94
N LEU A 537 14.22 -22.39 9.97
CA LEU A 537 13.78 -23.39 8.98
C LEU A 537 14.84 -23.69 7.91
N SER A 538 15.92 -22.91 7.81
CA SER A 538 17.02 -23.15 6.87
C SER A 538 17.86 -24.36 7.29
N SER A 539 18.26 -24.43 8.55
CA SER A 539 19.07 -25.49 9.18
C SER A 539 18.34 -26.85 9.38
N SER A 540 17.16 -27.01 8.78
CA SER A 540 16.51 -28.31 8.60
C SER A 540 16.98 -29.08 7.36
N TYR A 541 17.69 -28.40 6.44
CA TYR A 541 18.39 -29.00 5.30
C TYR A 541 19.90 -29.00 5.59
N GLY A 542 20.67 -29.84 4.89
CA GLY A 542 22.12 -29.93 5.12
C GLY A 542 22.87 -28.70 4.61
N ASP A 543 24.06 -28.46 5.17
CA ASP A 543 24.92 -27.28 4.92
C ASP A 543 25.15 -26.96 3.42
N ASP A 544 25.08 -27.98 2.55
CA ASP A 544 25.22 -27.87 1.09
C ASP A 544 24.01 -27.25 0.37
N GLU A 545 22.79 -27.31 0.94
CA GLU A 545 21.54 -26.79 0.34
C GLU A 545 21.15 -25.37 0.78
N GLN A 546 21.78 -24.82 1.83
CA GLN A 546 21.45 -23.47 2.32
C GLN A 546 22.01 -22.39 1.37
N SER A 547 21.12 -21.55 0.83
CA SER A 547 21.47 -20.39 0.00
C SER A 547 22.38 -19.38 0.73
N LYS A 548 23.23 -18.67 -0.03
CA LYS A 548 24.04 -17.58 0.54
C LYS A 548 23.17 -16.39 0.95
N LEU A 549 23.64 -15.62 1.93
CA LEU A 549 22.96 -14.40 2.36
C LEU A 549 23.07 -13.29 1.31
N TRP A 550 22.13 -12.35 1.33
CA TRP A 550 22.18 -11.17 0.47
C TRP A 550 23.38 -10.28 0.83
N SER A 551 24.36 -10.23 -0.07
CA SER A 551 25.61 -9.46 0.08
C SER A 551 25.47 -7.97 -0.27
N ARG A 552 24.30 -7.56 -0.78
CA ARG A 552 23.97 -6.20 -1.20
C ARG A 552 22.48 -5.90 -0.94
N PRO A 553 22.09 -4.62 -0.84
CA PRO A 553 20.70 -4.21 -0.91
C PRO A 553 19.99 -4.79 -2.13
N LEU A 554 18.72 -5.17 -1.96
CA LEU A 554 17.91 -5.67 -3.07
C LEU A 554 17.61 -4.53 -4.04
N SER A 555 17.52 -4.87 -5.32
CA SER A 555 16.94 -3.96 -6.31
C SER A 555 15.49 -3.63 -5.90
N PRO A 556 15.05 -2.36 -5.94
CA PRO A 556 13.63 -2.02 -5.76
C PRO A 556 12.80 -2.40 -6.99
N TYR A 557 13.44 -2.66 -8.14
CA TYR A 557 12.80 -2.93 -9.42
C TYR A 557 12.44 -4.41 -9.57
N GLN A 558 11.55 -4.88 -8.71
CA GLN A 558 11.16 -6.29 -8.56
C GLN A 558 9.70 -6.58 -8.92
N GLY A 559 8.94 -5.56 -9.35
CA GLY A 559 7.60 -5.76 -9.88
C GLY A 559 7.57 -6.45 -11.26
N PRO A 560 6.39 -6.50 -11.90
CA PRO A 560 6.22 -7.08 -13.23
C PRO A 560 7.13 -6.49 -14.31
N LEU A 561 7.54 -7.35 -15.25
CA LEU A 561 8.18 -7.01 -16.52
C LEU A 561 7.19 -7.23 -17.67
N TYR A 562 6.91 -6.17 -18.41
CA TYR A 562 6.04 -6.21 -19.58
C TYR A 562 6.88 -6.29 -20.86
N THR A 563 6.38 -7.01 -21.85
CA THR A 563 7.07 -7.25 -23.13
C THR A 563 6.87 -6.10 -24.11
N GLU A 564 7.67 -6.05 -25.17
CA GLU A 564 7.43 -5.17 -26.31
C GLU A 564 6.05 -5.38 -26.94
N GLN A 565 5.47 -6.59 -26.87
CA GLN A 565 4.10 -6.84 -27.35
C GLN A 565 3.06 -6.16 -26.45
N ASP A 566 3.20 -6.21 -25.12
CA ASP A 566 2.31 -5.50 -24.19
C ASP A 566 2.36 -3.97 -24.40
N ILE A 567 3.53 -3.47 -24.77
CA ILE A 567 3.76 -2.07 -25.12
C ILE A 567 3.06 -1.72 -26.44
N GLU A 568 3.24 -2.54 -27.48
CA GLU A 568 2.61 -2.32 -28.78
C GLU A 568 1.09 -2.43 -28.72
N GLU A 569 0.52 -3.43 -28.04
CA GLU A 569 -0.93 -3.55 -27.84
C GLU A 569 -1.52 -2.37 -27.06
N ALA A 570 -0.79 -1.85 -26.06
CA ALA A 570 -1.21 -0.66 -25.31
C ALA A 570 -1.15 0.63 -26.15
N ILE A 571 -0.17 0.73 -27.06
CA ILE A 571 -0.05 1.84 -28.01
C ILE A 571 -1.14 1.75 -29.10
N GLU A 572 -1.38 0.57 -29.69
CA GLU A 572 -2.44 0.36 -30.68
C GLU A 572 -3.83 0.71 -30.11
N TRP A 573 -4.11 0.30 -28.87
CA TRP A 573 -5.34 0.67 -28.15
C TRP A 573 -5.57 2.20 -28.08
N ALA A 574 -4.51 3.00 -28.09
CA ALA A 574 -4.56 4.45 -27.98
C ALA A 574 -4.13 5.22 -29.25
N ALA A 575 -3.80 4.55 -30.34
CA ALA A 575 -3.24 5.13 -31.57
C ALA A 575 -4.02 6.32 -32.19
N PRO A 576 -5.35 6.48 -32.03
CA PRO A 576 -6.06 7.69 -32.47
C PRO A 576 -5.63 8.98 -31.75
N TRP A 577 -5.12 8.90 -30.51
CA TRP A 577 -4.78 10.04 -29.65
C TRP A 577 -3.27 10.25 -29.48
N LEU A 578 -2.45 9.29 -29.91
CA LEU A 578 -0.99 9.33 -29.77
C LEU A 578 -0.31 9.74 -31.07
N ASP A 579 0.79 10.46 -30.93
CA ASP A 579 1.85 10.58 -31.91
C ASP A 579 3.07 9.86 -31.32
N VAL A 580 3.68 8.95 -32.08
CA VAL A 580 4.65 7.97 -31.56
C VAL A 580 5.88 7.95 -32.46
N GLU A 581 7.00 8.34 -31.89
CA GLU A 581 8.33 8.26 -32.50
C GLU A 581 9.11 7.10 -31.87
N VAL A 582 9.84 6.35 -32.69
CA VAL A 582 10.74 5.29 -32.22
C VAL A 582 12.15 5.85 -32.32
N VAL A 583 12.84 6.02 -31.20
CA VAL A 583 14.22 6.52 -31.21
C VAL A 583 15.22 5.38 -31.40
N GLU A 584 16.30 5.66 -32.14
CA GLU A 584 17.27 4.65 -32.59
C GLU A 584 18.15 4.12 -31.44
N ASP A 585 18.47 4.96 -30.45
CA ASP A 585 19.32 4.61 -29.30
C ASP A 585 18.97 5.40 -28.02
N GLU A 586 19.65 5.08 -26.91
CA GLU A 586 19.47 5.76 -25.61
C GLU A 586 19.97 7.21 -25.62
N THR A 587 20.91 7.59 -26.49
CA THR A 587 21.38 8.98 -26.60
C THR A 587 20.29 9.85 -27.20
N ALA A 588 19.67 9.42 -28.31
CA ALA A 588 18.53 10.09 -28.91
C ALA A 588 17.33 10.18 -27.95
N ARG A 589 17.08 9.11 -27.18
CA ARG A 589 16.09 9.08 -26.09
C ARG A 589 16.37 10.15 -25.02
N ASN A 590 17.60 10.18 -24.50
CA ASN A 590 18.01 11.08 -23.42
C ASN A 590 18.04 12.55 -23.90
N ASP A 591 18.53 12.83 -25.11
CA ASP A 591 18.53 14.17 -25.69
C ASP A 591 17.10 14.71 -25.87
N ALA A 592 16.15 13.88 -26.34
CA ALA A 592 14.74 14.28 -26.47
C ALA A 592 14.08 14.59 -25.11
N ILE A 593 14.35 13.78 -24.08
CA ILE A 593 13.87 14.03 -22.71
C ILE A 593 14.48 15.33 -22.16
N VAL A 594 15.78 15.53 -22.34
CA VAL A 594 16.49 16.72 -21.85
C VAL A 594 16.03 17.99 -22.57
N GLU A 595 15.77 17.96 -23.87
CA GLU A 595 15.19 19.11 -24.59
C GLU A 595 13.80 19.49 -24.03
N GLU A 596 12.92 18.52 -23.81
CA GLU A 596 11.59 18.74 -23.25
C GLU A 596 11.67 19.36 -21.84
N LEU A 597 12.46 18.77 -20.93
CA LEU A 597 12.68 19.29 -19.57
C LEU A 597 13.29 20.70 -19.58
N VAL A 598 14.33 20.93 -20.40
CA VAL A 598 15.01 22.23 -20.50
C VAL A 598 14.11 23.29 -21.13
N SER A 599 13.18 22.93 -22.02
CA SER A 599 12.12 23.84 -22.48
C SER A 599 11.16 24.18 -21.33
N GLY A 600 10.78 23.19 -20.51
CA GLY A 600 9.88 23.33 -19.35
C GLY A 600 8.70 22.37 -19.35
N GLY A 601 8.63 21.43 -20.29
CA GLY A 601 7.68 20.34 -20.27
C GLY A 601 7.97 19.35 -19.12
N VAL A 602 6.94 18.59 -18.79
CA VAL A 602 6.93 17.51 -17.80
C VAL A 602 6.92 16.18 -18.54
N VAL A 603 7.85 15.28 -18.19
CA VAL A 603 8.06 14.01 -18.89
C VAL A 603 7.70 12.84 -17.98
N SER A 604 6.75 12.00 -18.37
CA SER A 604 6.51 10.72 -17.68
C SER A 604 7.39 9.61 -18.25
N ILE A 605 8.04 8.85 -17.38
CA ILE A 605 8.89 7.70 -17.70
C ILE A 605 8.18 6.41 -17.32
N TYR A 606 8.15 5.49 -18.28
CA TYR A 606 7.81 4.08 -18.10
C TYR A 606 8.95 3.24 -18.66
N ASP A 607 9.69 2.57 -17.77
CA ASP A 607 10.87 1.78 -18.15
C ASP A 607 11.04 0.53 -17.27
N GLY A 608 11.52 -0.57 -17.84
CA GLY A 608 11.81 -1.82 -17.11
C GLY A 608 10.76 -2.31 -16.10
N ARG A 609 11.23 -2.99 -15.06
CA ARG A 609 10.44 -3.48 -13.92
C ARG A 609 10.03 -2.33 -12.99
N SER A 610 8.83 -2.39 -12.44
CA SER A 610 8.30 -1.36 -11.53
C SER A 610 8.95 -1.38 -10.14
N GLU A 611 8.98 -0.20 -9.52
CA GLU A 611 9.41 0.00 -8.14
C GLU A 611 8.43 -0.62 -7.13
N MET A 612 8.93 -1.49 -6.25
CA MET A 612 8.24 -1.83 -5.01
C MET A 612 8.49 -0.75 -3.94
N GLY A 613 7.45 -0.46 -3.16
CA GLY A 613 7.42 0.62 -2.18
C GLY A 613 6.65 1.87 -2.65
N PRO A 614 6.52 2.91 -1.80
CA PRO A 614 5.65 4.05 -2.04
C PRO A 614 6.32 5.18 -2.85
N ARG A 615 7.51 4.94 -3.41
CA ARG A 615 8.34 5.93 -4.12
C ARG A 615 8.60 5.44 -5.54
N ALA A 616 8.55 6.35 -6.51
CA ALA A 616 9.16 6.10 -7.81
C ALA A 616 10.61 6.58 -7.78
N LEU A 617 11.50 5.83 -8.44
CA LEU A 617 12.95 5.92 -8.36
C LEU A 617 13.62 5.96 -9.75
N GLY A 618 12.82 5.87 -10.81
CA GLY A 618 13.23 6.09 -12.20
C GLY A 618 12.27 5.46 -13.21
N HIS A 619 11.65 4.34 -12.85
CA HIS A 619 10.97 3.41 -13.76
C HIS A 619 9.47 3.64 -13.93
N ARG A 620 8.79 4.20 -12.92
CA ARG A 620 7.39 4.67 -13.00
C ARG A 620 7.30 6.11 -12.51
N SER A 621 8.01 7.02 -13.19
CA SER A 621 8.32 8.38 -12.70
C SER A 621 7.70 9.49 -13.56
N ILE A 622 7.59 10.70 -12.99
CA ILE A 622 7.32 11.96 -13.68
C ILE A 622 8.49 12.90 -13.35
N LEU A 623 9.14 13.40 -14.39
CA LEU A 623 10.33 14.23 -14.32
C LEU A 623 10.02 15.68 -14.71
N ALA A 624 10.73 16.62 -14.08
CA ALA A 624 10.68 18.05 -14.40
C ALA A 624 12.02 18.76 -14.12
N ASP A 625 12.19 19.96 -14.65
CA ASP A 625 13.38 20.79 -14.43
C ASP A 625 13.38 21.43 -13.02
N PRO A 626 14.30 21.04 -12.12
CA PRO A 626 14.30 21.50 -10.73
C PRO A 626 14.61 22.99 -10.57
N ARG A 627 15.10 23.65 -11.62
CA ARG A 627 15.46 25.07 -11.62
C ARG A 627 14.24 25.99 -11.67
N LYS A 628 13.07 25.48 -12.06
CA LYS A 628 11.87 26.27 -12.40
C LYS A 628 10.83 26.24 -11.28
N LYS A 629 10.90 27.16 -10.30
CA LYS A 629 9.99 27.25 -9.13
C LYS A 629 8.50 27.04 -9.50
N GLY A 630 8.04 27.67 -10.58
CA GLY A 630 6.66 27.56 -11.07
C GLY A 630 6.20 26.15 -11.47
N LEU A 631 7.10 25.21 -11.75
CA LEU A 631 6.74 23.82 -12.05
C LEU A 631 6.23 23.07 -10.81
N VAL A 632 6.61 23.45 -9.58
CA VAL A 632 6.01 22.88 -8.35
C VAL A 632 4.50 23.09 -8.36
N ARG A 633 4.10 24.35 -8.54
CA ARG A 633 2.70 24.77 -8.59
C ARG A 633 1.97 24.10 -9.76
N PHE A 634 2.57 24.09 -10.96
CA PHE A 634 1.98 23.44 -12.13
C PHE A 634 1.74 21.94 -11.93
N ILE A 635 2.73 21.21 -11.39
CA ILE A 635 2.62 19.76 -11.17
C ILE A 635 1.64 19.48 -10.02
N ASN A 636 1.62 20.26 -8.93
CA ASN A 636 0.64 20.09 -7.86
C ASN A 636 -0.81 20.36 -8.35
N GLU A 637 -1.05 21.49 -9.02
CA GLU A 637 -2.39 21.91 -9.48
C GLU A 637 -2.92 21.04 -10.64
N PHE A 638 -2.16 20.88 -11.74
CA PHE A 638 -2.69 20.35 -13.00
C PHE A 638 -2.34 18.87 -13.25
N VAL A 639 -1.12 18.43 -12.91
CA VAL A 639 -0.69 17.03 -13.08
C VAL A 639 -1.25 16.13 -11.97
N LYS A 640 -1.09 16.56 -10.72
CA LYS A 640 -1.38 15.77 -9.51
C LYS A 640 -2.75 16.06 -8.91
N LYS A 641 -3.34 17.22 -9.21
CA LYS A 641 -4.64 17.67 -8.70
C LYS A 641 -4.69 17.56 -7.16
N ARG A 642 -3.59 17.99 -6.52
CA ARG A 642 -3.29 17.83 -5.09
C ARG A 642 -2.87 19.16 -4.46
N GLU A 643 -2.66 19.10 -3.16
CA GLU A 643 -2.53 20.26 -2.27
C GLU A 643 -1.20 21.00 -2.52
N SER A 644 -1.20 22.33 -2.62
CA SER A 644 -0.07 23.11 -3.16
C SER A 644 1.22 23.03 -2.32
N PHE A 645 1.11 22.92 -0.99
CA PHE A 645 2.23 22.81 -0.06
C PHE A 645 3.03 21.49 -0.18
N ARG A 646 2.57 20.51 -0.98
CA ARG A 646 3.17 19.18 -1.07
C ARG A 646 4.49 19.23 -1.85
N PRO A 647 5.65 18.93 -1.23
CA PRO A 647 6.95 19.04 -1.90
C PRO A 647 7.19 17.97 -2.97
N PHE A 648 8.29 18.15 -3.71
CA PHE A 648 8.87 17.20 -4.65
C PHE A 648 10.31 16.85 -4.26
N ALA A 649 10.83 15.77 -4.84
CA ALA A 649 12.17 15.25 -4.57
C ALA A 649 13.09 15.45 -5.78
N PRO A 650 14.39 15.68 -5.59
CA PRO A 650 15.38 15.52 -6.64
C PRO A 650 15.87 14.07 -6.74
N SER A 651 16.10 13.60 -7.95
CA SER A 651 16.98 12.46 -8.24
C SER A 651 18.31 13.00 -8.73
N CYS A 652 19.38 12.76 -7.98
CA CYS A 652 20.68 13.42 -8.10
C CYS A 652 21.80 12.40 -8.34
N LEU A 653 22.80 12.76 -9.14
CA LEU A 653 24.05 12.00 -9.26
C LEU A 653 24.72 11.91 -7.87
N ALA A 654 25.01 10.70 -7.41
CA ALA A 654 25.52 10.46 -6.06
C ALA A 654 26.85 11.19 -5.81
N GLU A 655 27.75 11.15 -6.80
CA GLU A 655 29.06 11.78 -6.81
C GLU A 655 29.02 13.31 -6.67
N GLU A 656 27.91 13.95 -7.08
CA GLU A 656 27.70 15.40 -7.00
C GLU A 656 26.88 15.80 -5.76
N ALA A 657 26.15 14.87 -5.13
CA ALA A 657 25.18 15.20 -4.08
C ALA A 657 25.80 15.93 -2.88
N GLY A 658 27.05 15.61 -2.53
CA GLY A 658 27.81 16.27 -1.46
C GLY A 658 28.07 17.76 -1.68
N ASP A 659 28.03 18.24 -2.93
CA ASP A 659 28.25 19.66 -3.30
C ASP A 659 26.95 20.48 -3.34
N TRP A 660 25.80 19.82 -3.19
CA TRP A 660 24.47 20.44 -3.23
C TRP A 660 23.70 20.33 -1.92
N PHE A 661 23.92 19.25 -1.17
CA PHE A 661 23.23 18.96 0.09
C PHE A 661 24.24 18.79 1.24
N ASP A 662 23.82 19.13 2.45
CA ASP A 662 24.53 18.76 3.67
C ASP A 662 24.11 17.35 4.11
N LEU A 663 24.97 16.39 3.79
CA LEU A 663 24.78 14.96 4.02
C LEU A 663 25.45 14.47 5.32
N GLY A 664 26.11 15.36 6.08
CA GLY A 664 26.94 14.98 7.22
C GLY A 664 28.27 14.33 6.81
N GLN A 665 29.01 13.79 7.78
CA GLN A 665 30.34 13.19 7.56
C GLN A 665 30.26 11.76 6.98
N TYR A 666 29.24 10.98 7.36
CA TYR A 666 29.07 9.56 6.99
C TYR A 666 28.73 9.34 5.50
N ALA A 667 28.56 10.43 4.74
CA ALA A 667 28.27 10.39 3.32
C ALA A 667 29.45 9.98 2.42
N SER A 668 30.69 9.98 2.94
CA SER A 668 31.91 9.93 2.11
C SER A 668 32.53 8.56 1.87
N GLU A 669 32.09 7.47 2.52
CA GLU A 669 32.88 6.22 2.58
C GLU A 669 32.21 4.96 2.01
N VAL A 670 30.95 5.01 1.53
CA VAL A 670 30.28 3.88 0.86
C VAL A 670 29.65 4.32 -0.47
N GLY A 671 30.48 4.49 -1.51
CA GLY A 671 30.03 4.68 -2.90
C GLY A 671 29.10 5.88 -3.14
N PHE A 672 29.11 6.89 -2.27
CA PHE A 672 28.28 8.10 -2.28
C PHE A 672 26.74 7.88 -2.26
N ASN A 673 26.25 6.64 -2.20
CA ASN A 673 24.82 6.33 -2.36
C ASN A 673 24.04 6.44 -1.03
N VAL A 674 23.93 7.65 -0.50
CA VAL A 674 23.37 7.90 0.85
C VAL A 674 21.86 7.78 0.97
N SER A 675 21.10 7.87 -0.13
CA SER A 675 19.63 7.86 -0.13
C SER A 675 19.08 7.29 -1.45
N PRO A 676 19.35 6.03 -1.82
CA PRO A 676 18.91 5.45 -3.10
C PRO A 676 17.38 5.41 -3.28
N TYR A 677 16.61 5.46 -2.19
CA TYR A 677 15.16 5.24 -2.19
C TYR A 677 14.33 6.47 -1.80
N MET A 678 14.93 7.68 -1.81
CA MET A 678 14.33 8.91 -1.27
C MET A 678 13.93 8.82 0.23
N SER A 679 14.68 8.04 1.01
CA SER A 679 14.39 7.75 2.42
C SER A 679 14.96 8.78 3.40
N ILE A 680 15.77 9.75 2.93
CA ILE A 680 16.40 10.79 3.77
C ILE A 680 16.08 12.20 3.26
N THR A 681 15.91 13.13 4.20
CA THR A 681 15.86 14.58 3.97
C THR A 681 17.19 15.21 4.40
N ALA A 682 17.79 16.03 3.55
CA ALA A 682 19.03 16.77 3.78
C ALA A 682 18.82 18.28 3.61
N GLN A 683 19.70 19.11 4.18
CA GLN A 683 19.64 20.57 4.02
C GLN A 683 20.32 20.99 2.71
N VAL A 684 19.68 21.81 1.87
CA VAL A 684 20.30 22.34 0.65
C VAL A 684 21.33 23.40 1.05
N ARG A 685 22.55 23.29 0.53
CA ARG A 685 23.69 24.16 0.88
C ARG A 685 23.39 25.63 0.60
N GLU A 686 23.99 26.50 1.40
CA GLU A 686 23.91 27.95 1.24
C GLU A 686 24.36 28.36 -0.18
N GLY A 687 23.59 29.22 -0.85
CA GLY A 687 23.82 29.62 -2.24
C GLY A 687 23.43 28.59 -3.33
N LYS A 688 23.03 27.36 -2.98
CA LYS A 688 22.49 26.38 -3.95
C LYS A 688 20.95 26.41 -4.06
N ARG A 689 20.25 26.88 -3.02
CA ARG A 689 18.77 26.89 -2.91
C ARG A 689 18.08 27.53 -4.12
N ASP A 690 18.51 28.73 -4.50
CA ASP A 690 17.93 29.51 -5.60
C ASP A 690 18.17 28.88 -6.99
N LEU A 691 19.09 27.91 -7.10
CA LEU A 691 19.39 27.19 -8.34
C LEU A 691 18.46 25.97 -8.54
N ILE A 692 17.90 25.43 -7.46
CA ILE A 692 17.00 24.25 -7.48
C ILE A 692 15.70 24.49 -6.66
N PRO A 693 14.99 25.61 -6.87
CA PRO A 693 13.85 25.99 -6.04
C PRO A 693 12.65 25.05 -6.17
N ALA A 694 12.54 24.23 -7.23
CA ALA A 694 11.40 23.32 -7.40
C ALA A 694 11.53 22.00 -6.60
N VAL A 695 12.68 21.76 -5.97
CA VAL A 695 12.97 20.59 -5.12
C VAL A 695 13.50 20.99 -3.74
N THR A 696 13.48 22.28 -3.42
CA THR A 696 13.87 22.84 -2.12
C THR A 696 12.60 23.18 -1.33
N HIS A 697 12.48 22.68 -0.11
CA HIS A 697 11.40 22.99 0.83
C HIS A 697 11.58 24.39 1.45
N VAL A 698 10.54 24.91 2.13
CA VAL A 698 10.57 26.26 2.75
C VAL A 698 11.58 26.42 3.91
N ASP A 699 11.92 25.34 4.61
CA ASP A 699 13.00 25.30 5.60
C ASP A 699 14.40 25.16 4.96
N GLY A 700 14.46 25.12 3.61
CA GLY A 700 15.66 24.87 2.83
C GLY A 700 16.11 23.41 2.77
N SER A 701 15.31 22.47 3.26
CA SER A 701 15.60 21.04 3.14
C SER A 701 15.16 20.46 1.79
N SER A 702 15.55 19.22 1.50
CA SER A 702 15.14 18.47 0.32
C SER A 702 15.24 16.97 0.57
N ARG A 703 14.29 16.19 0.03
CA ARG A 703 14.22 14.73 0.18
C ARG A 703 14.81 14.02 -1.03
N LEU A 704 16.13 13.88 -1.06
CA LEU A 704 16.89 13.42 -2.23
C LEU A 704 16.84 11.90 -2.48
N GLN A 705 16.79 11.52 -3.75
CA GLN A 705 17.34 10.26 -4.24
C GLN A 705 18.80 10.47 -4.69
N THR A 706 19.71 9.59 -4.30
CA THR A 706 21.03 9.43 -4.94
C THR A 706 20.99 8.32 -5.98
N VAL A 707 21.66 8.52 -7.11
CA VAL A 707 21.74 7.56 -8.23
C VAL A 707 23.22 7.34 -8.57
N THR A 708 23.67 6.09 -8.64
CA THR A 708 25.03 5.70 -9.07
C THR A 708 24.96 4.91 -10.38
N PRO A 709 26.03 4.87 -11.18
CA PRO A 709 26.02 4.13 -12.45
C PRO A 709 26.01 2.61 -12.27
N GLU A 710 26.34 2.07 -11.09
CA GLU A 710 26.22 0.65 -10.76
C GLU A 710 24.82 0.28 -10.26
N ALA A 711 24.14 1.21 -9.59
CA ALA A 711 22.81 1.01 -9.05
C ALA A 711 21.72 1.20 -10.10
N GLU A 712 21.81 2.23 -10.94
CA GLU A 712 20.89 2.48 -12.05
C GLU A 712 21.58 3.14 -13.26
N PRO A 713 22.19 2.34 -14.17
CA PRO A 713 23.03 2.86 -15.25
C PRO A 713 22.30 3.80 -16.21
N ALA A 714 21.09 3.46 -16.64
CA ALA A 714 20.34 4.24 -17.62
C ALA A 714 19.79 5.54 -17.02
N TYR A 715 19.31 5.50 -15.78
CA TYR A 715 18.81 6.70 -15.10
C TYR A 715 19.95 7.66 -14.71
N HIS A 716 21.13 7.13 -14.33
CA HIS A 716 22.36 7.91 -14.15
C HIS A 716 22.78 8.61 -15.45
N ARG A 717 22.75 7.92 -16.59
CA ARG A 717 23.05 8.51 -17.91
C ARG A 717 22.07 9.62 -18.30
N LEU A 718 20.77 9.45 -18.05
CA LEU A 718 19.76 10.49 -18.29
C LEU A 718 20.02 11.74 -17.43
N ILE A 719 20.28 11.57 -16.12
CA ILE A 719 20.59 12.70 -15.23
C ILE A 719 21.92 13.36 -15.63
N SER A 720 22.91 12.58 -16.08
CA SER A 720 24.19 13.08 -16.60
C SER A 720 24.03 13.90 -17.90
N ALA A 721 23.12 13.50 -18.78
CA ALA A 721 22.77 14.28 -19.98
C ALA A 721 22.10 15.62 -19.59
N PHE A 722 21.18 15.60 -18.62
CA PHE A 722 20.58 16.82 -18.07
C PHE A 722 21.63 17.72 -17.39
N PHE A 723 22.57 17.14 -16.63
CA PHE A 723 23.66 17.87 -15.98
C PHE A 723 24.53 18.61 -16.99
N LYS A 724 24.98 17.90 -18.04
CA LYS A 724 25.76 18.42 -19.17
C LYS A 724 25.04 19.58 -19.89
N ALA A 725 23.71 19.55 -19.96
CA ALA A 725 22.91 20.60 -20.60
C ALA A 725 22.59 21.80 -19.69
N THR A 726 22.69 21.66 -18.35
CA THR A 726 22.11 22.64 -17.40
C THR A 726 23.04 23.16 -16.32
N GLY A 727 24.13 22.45 -16.00
CA GLY A 727 24.95 22.69 -14.81
C GLY A 727 24.31 22.25 -13.49
N VAL A 728 23.20 21.50 -13.52
CA VAL A 728 22.50 20.98 -12.35
C VAL A 728 22.45 19.44 -12.38
N PRO A 729 23.08 18.73 -11.42
CA PRO A 729 23.28 17.27 -11.47
C PRO A 729 22.09 16.49 -10.93
N MET A 730 20.87 16.97 -11.19
CA MET A 730 19.63 16.36 -10.71
C MET A 730 18.43 16.76 -11.56
N VAL A 731 17.39 15.92 -11.54
CA VAL A 731 16.05 16.21 -12.06
C VAL A 731 15.03 16.19 -10.91
N LEU A 732 13.93 16.92 -11.02
CA LEU A 732 12.77 16.70 -10.13
C LEU A 732 12.16 15.34 -10.48
N ASN A 733 11.87 14.51 -9.49
CA ASN A 733 11.19 13.22 -9.64
C ASN A 733 9.96 13.13 -8.71
N THR A 734 8.86 12.60 -9.24
CA THR A 734 7.66 12.20 -8.50
C THR A 734 7.00 10.97 -9.14
N SER A 735 6.11 10.29 -8.41
CA SER A 735 5.45 9.06 -8.87
C SER A 735 4.66 9.23 -10.18
N PHE A 736 4.58 8.22 -11.03
CA PHE A 736 3.71 8.25 -12.22
C PHE A 736 2.27 7.87 -11.86
N ASN A 737 1.57 8.82 -11.28
CA ASN A 737 0.12 8.84 -11.08
C ASN A 737 -0.41 10.29 -11.13
N THR A 738 -1.68 10.45 -11.50
CA THR A 738 -2.37 11.75 -11.74
C THR A 738 -3.68 11.90 -10.98
N LEU A 739 -4.29 10.78 -10.54
CA LEU A 739 -5.49 10.77 -9.70
C LEU A 739 -5.11 10.52 -8.23
N LYS A 740 -5.69 11.28 -7.29
CA LYS A 740 -5.38 11.22 -5.84
C LYS A 740 -5.50 9.80 -5.24
N SER A 741 -6.44 9.00 -5.74
CA SER A 741 -6.76 7.65 -5.25
C SER A 741 -6.05 6.52 -6.01
N GLU A 742 -5.29 6.80 -7.07
CA GLU A 742 -4.65 5.74 -7.85
C GLU A 742 -3.19 5.47 -7.38
N PRO A 743 -2.81 4.19 -7.22
CA PRO A 743 -1.43 3.75 -6.99
C PRO A 743 -0.48 4.20 -8.12
N ILE A 744 0.83 3.98 -7.94
CA ILE A 744 1.81 4.20 -9.01
C ILE A 744 1.42 3.34 -10.23
N THR A 745 1.52 3.89 -11.43
CA THR A 745 1.22 3.21 -12.71
C THR A 745 1.96 1.88 -12.83
N GLU A 746 1.27 0.82 -13.27
CA GLU A 746 1.87 -0.52 -13.39
C GLU A 746 2.00 -1.01 -14.85
N THR A 747 0.88 -1.25 -15.55
CA THR A 747 0.91 -1.75 -16.95
C THR A 747 1.22 -0.64 -17.97
N PRO A 748 1.70 -0.95 -19.19
CA PRO A 748 1.89 0.03 -20.27
C PRO A 748 0.57 0.74 -20.62
N ARG A 749 -0.55 0.03 -20.55
CA ARG A 749 -1.90 0.57 -20.74
C ARG A 749 -2.32 1.51 -19.60
N ASN A 750 -1.91 1.24 -18.36
CA ASN A 750 -2.08 2.20 -17.27
C ASN A 750 -1.28 3.48 -17.56
N ALA A 751 -0.04 3.38 -18.04
CA ALA A 751 0.83 4.52 -18.34
C ALA A 751 0.22 5.46 -19.38
N ILE A 752 -0.22 4.90 -20.50
CA ILE A 752 -0.88 5.67 -21.57
C ILE A 752 -2.19 6.31 -21.07
N ARG A 753 -3.01 5.59 -20.28
CA ARG A 753 -4.20 6.16 -19.64
C ARG A 753 -3.83 7.32 -18.70
N THR A 754 -2.87 7.14 -17.80
CA THR A 754 -2.41 8.17 -16.85
C THR A 754 -1.87 9.41 -17.60
N PHE A 755 -1.08 9.21 -18.65
CA PHE A 755 -0.60 10.27 -19.54
C PHE A 755 -1.75 11.04 -20.20
N LEU A 756 -2.73 10.35 -20.80
CA LEU A 756 -3.89 11.00 -21.41
C LEU A 756 -4.77 11.74 -20.38
N SER A 757 -4.99 11.18 -19.20
CA SER A 757 -5.78 11.76 -18.09
C SER A 757 -5.20 13.05 -17.48
N SER A 758 -3.92 13.38 -17.75
CA SER A 758 -3.35 14.70 -17.41
C SER A 758 -3.79 15.84 -18.35
N MET A 759 -4.57 15.56 -19.41
CA MET A 759 -5.23 16.55 -20.28
C MET A 759 -4.33 17.61 -20.95
N GLY A 760 -3.01 17.35 -20.99
CA GLY A 760 -1.99 18.24 -21.54
C GLY A 760 -0.83 18.49 -20.58
N SER A 761 -1.02 18.33 -19.27
CA SER A 761 -0.06 18.74 -18.23
C SER A 761 1.20 17.88 -18.09
N ILE A 762 1.28 16.79 -18.85
CA ILE A 762 2.51 16.03 -19.07
C ILE A 762 2.74 16.06 -20.58
N GLU A 763 3.78 16.72 -21.06
CA GLU A 763 4.01 16.96 -22.49
C GLU A 763 4.41 15.67 -23.24
N MET A 764 5.20 14.82 -22.59
CA MET A 764 5.82 13.61 -23.18
C MET A 764 5.67 12.37 -22.28
N LEU A 765 5.41 11.22 -22.89
CA LEU A 765 5.54 9.89 -22.27
C LEU A 765 6.67 9.13 -22.97
N ILE A 766 7.59 8.59 -22.18
CA ILE A 766 8.60 7.63 -22.62
C ILE A 766 8.12 6.23 -22.24
N LEU A 767 8.10 5.32 -23.21
CA LEU A 767 7.70 3.93 -23.02
C LEU A 767 8.72 3.03 -23.72
N GLY A 768 9.71 2.53 -22.99
CA GLY A 768 10.91 1.93 -23.60
C GLY A 768 11.62 2.94 -24.52
N ASN A 769 11.86 2.57 -25.78
CA ASN A 769 12.38 3.47 -26.84
C ASN A 769 11.27 4.20 -27.64
N ARG A 770 10.01 4.15 -27.22
CA ARG A 770 8.91 4.90 -27.84
C ARG A 770 8.78 6.26 -27.15
N VAL A 771 9.00 7.34 -27.90
CA VAL A 771 8.73 8.73 -27.48
C VAL A 771 7.30 9.08 -27.91
N ILE A 772 6.43 9.31 -26.94
CA ILE A 772 4.99 9.45 -27.14
C ILE A 772 4.56 10.87 -26.79
N LYS A 773 3.89 11.55 -27.72
CA LYS A 773 3.23 12.85 -27.52
C LYS A 773 1.74 12.76 -27.83
N ARG A 774 0.95 13.74 -27.38
CA ARG A 774 -0.48 13.78 -27.74
C ARG A 774 -0.67 14.32 -29.15
N LYS A 775 -1.38 13.56 -29.97
CA LYS A 775 -1.82 13.98 -31.29
C LYS A 775 -2.86 15.08 -31.17
N GLY A 776 -2.78 16.09 -32.04
CA GLY A 776 -3.90 17.01 -32.24
C GLY A 776 -5.12 16.23 -32.73
N ALA A 777 -6.19 16.22 -31.95
CA ALA A 777 -7.35 15.37 -32.21
C ALA A 777 -8.03 15.72 -33.54
N ASP A 778 -7.88 14.86 -34.56
CA ASP A 778 -8.69 14.96 -35.78
C ASP A 778 -10.12 14.48 -35.48
N VAL A 779 -10.94 15.45 -35.06
CA VAL A 779 -12.36 15.26 -34.73
C VAL A 779 -13.11 14.56 -35.86
N ARG A 780 -12.68 14.69 -37.12
CA ARG A 780 -13.34 14.03 -38.26
C ARG A 780 -13.07 12.54 -38.30
N VAL A 781 -11.83 12.12 -38.04
CA VAL A 781 -11.46 10.71 -37.94
C VAL A 781 -12.15 10.08 -36.73
N LEU A 782 -12.21 10.79 -35.59
CA LEU A 782 -12.96 10.37 -34.41
C LEU A 782 -14.48 10.24 -34.66
N LEU A 783 -15.04 11.06 -35.56
CA LEU A 783 -16.43 10.96 -36.03
C LEU A 783 -16.64 9.95 -37.18
N GLY A 784 -15.59 9.25 -37.63
CA GLY A 784 -15.67 8.20 -38.65
C GLY A 784 -15.45 8.61 -40.11
N GLU A 785 -14.73 9.71 -40.40
CA GLU A 785 -14.21 9.98 -41.75
C GLU A 785 -13.09 8.98 -42.13
N GLU A 786 -13.42 7.97 -42.95
CA GLU A 786 -12.43 7.06 -43.56
C GLU A 786 -11.92 7.61 -44.92
N ARG A 787 -10.63 7.42 -45.23
CA ARG A 787 -10.01 7.77 -46.52
C ARG A 787 -9.84 6.55 -47.43
N ILE A 788 -10.77 6.34 -48.35
CA ILE A 788 -10.70 5.22 -49.32
C ILE A 788 -10.16 5.74 -50.67
N GLY A 789 -9.04 5.19 -51.12
CA GLY A 789 -8.49 5.45 -52.47
C GLY A 789 -8.13 6.91 -52.76
N GLY A 790 -7.71 7.68 -51.73
CA GLY A 790 -7.33 9.09 -51.86
C GLY A 790 -8.52 10.06 -51.99
N LYS A 791 -9.76 9.58 -51.87
CA LYS A 791 -10.95 10.43 -51.70
C LYS A 791 -11.36 10.44 -50.23
N MET A 792 -11.79 11.61 -49.75
CA MET A 792 -12.49 11.72 -48.47
C MET A 792 -13.91 11.20 -48.66
N THR A 793 -14.27 10.19 -47.87
CA THR A 793 -15.67 9.87 -47.61
C THR A 793 -16.15 10.80 -46.49
N PRO A 794 -17.33 11.45 -46.60
CA PRO A 794 -17.94 12.13 -45.45
C PRO A 794 -18.10 11.14 -44.29
N PRO A 795 -18.17 11.59 -43.03
CA PRO A 795 -18.39 10.68 -41.92
C PRO A 795 -19.77 10.05 -42.10
N SER A 796 -19.81 8.74 -42.38
CA SER A 796 -21.03 7.97 -42.22
C SER A 796 -21.39 8.05 -40.74
N ASN A 797 -22.56 8.65 -40.43
CA ASN A 797 -23.04 9.01 -39.08
C ASN A 797 -22.29 8.31 -37.94
N PRO A 798 -21.67 9.06 -36.99
CA PRO A 798 -20.68 8.56 -36.04
C PRO A 798 -21.12 7.22 -35.49
N LYS A 799 -20.32 6.17 -35.73
CA LYS A 799 -20.74 4.77 -35.70
C LYS A 799 -21.57 4.48 -34.45
N ARG A 800 -22.91 4.51 -34.60
CA ARG A 800 -23.81 3.96 -33.60
C ARG A 800 -23.40 2.50 -33.46
N ALA A 801 -22.93 2.11 -32.28
CA ALA A 801 -23.01 0.71 -31.88
C ALA A 801 -24.41 0.22 -32.26
N GLY A 802 -24.47 -0.88 -33.03
CA GLY A 802 -25.71 -1.28 -33.70
C GLY A 802 -26.85 -1.38 -32.69
N VAL A 803 -28.05 -0.94 -33.08
CA VAL A 803 -29.21 -0.75 -32.18
C VAL A 803 -29.36 -1.96 -31.25
N ALA A 804 -29.06 -1.74 -29.97
CA ALA A 804 -29.12 -2.80 -28.96
C ALA A 804 -30.52 -3.42 -28.97
N HIS A 805 -30.57 -4.75 -29.11
CA HIS A 805 -31.84 -5.47 -29.19
C HIS A 805 -32.35 -5.81 -27.80
N TYR A 806 -32.96 -4.84 -27.12
CA TYR A 806 -33.58 -5.05 -25.81
C TYR A 806 -34.66 -6.13 -25.88
N LYS A 807 -34.59 -7.11 -24.98
CA LYS A 807 -35.56 -8.22 -24.89
C LYS A 807 -35.98 -8.48 -23.44
N SER A 808 -36.81 -7.60 -22.90
CA SER A 808 -37.46 -7.80 -21.60
C SER A 808 -38.46 -8.95 -21.68
N THR A 809 -38.44 -9.87 -20.71
CA THR A 809 -39.41 -10.97 -20.59
C THR A 809 -40.04 -10.99 -19.21
N PHE A 810 -41.35 -10.75 -19.14
CA PHE A 810 -42.12 -10.85 -17.90
C PHE A 810 -42.58 -12.29 -17.66
N SER A 811 -41.99 -12.98 -16.68
CA SER A 811 -42.37 -14.33 -16.26
C SER A 811 -43.13 -14.31 -14.93
N ALA A 812 -44.43 -14.01 -14.99
CA ALA A 812 -45.31 -14.15 -13.83
C ALA A 812 -45.65 -15.63 -13.58
N ALA A 813 -45.01 -16.25 -12.57
CA ALA A 813 -45.37 -17.58 -12.10
C ALA A 813 -46.63 -17.51 -11.22
N ILE A 814 -47.74 -18.09 -11.70
CA ILE A 814 -49.03 -18.09 -10.98
C ILE A 814 -49.65 -19.50 -11.00
N GLU A 815 -49.40 -20.27 -9.94
CA GLU A 815 -50.35 -21.11 -9.17
C GLU A 815 -49.60 -22.12 -8.27
N GLY A 816 -49.97 -22.24 -6.97
CA GLY A 816 -49.53 -23.38 -6.15
C GLY A 816 -49.10 -23.17 -4.68
N ASP A 817 -49.82 -22.37 -3.88
CA ASP A 817 -49.80 -22.37 -2.40
C ASP A 817 -48.45 -22.57 -1.66
N SER A 818 -47.60 -21.55 -1.60
CA SER A 818 -46.91 -21.14 -0.36
C SER A 818 -46.41 -19.69 -0.45
N HIS A 819 -46.06 -19.06 0.68
CA HIS A 819 -45.49 -17.72 0.69
C HIS A 819 -44.01 -17.75 0.29
N ASP A 820 -43.69 -17.27 -0.91
CA ASP A 820 -42.88 -16.06 -1.16
C ASP A 820 -42.84 -15.83 -2.69
N GLY A 821 -42.50 -14.63 -3.16
CA GLY A 821 -42.72 -14.29 -4.57
C GLY A 821 -42.08 -12.98 -5.03
N ASP A 822 -40.77 -13.01 -5.25
CA ASP A 822 -40.03 -11.92 -5.88
C ASP A 822 -40.40 -11.75 -7.37
N TYR A 823 -40.38 -10.49 -7.82
CA TYR A 823 -40.64 -10.11 -9.21
C TYR A 823 -39.32 -9.79 -9.93
N GLU A 824 -38.60 -10.81 -10.41
CA GLU A 824 -37.44 -10.56 -11.28
C GLU A 824 -37.86 -9.90 -12.60
N THR A 825 -37.26 -8.75 -12.89
CA THR A 825 -37.35 -8.07 -14.20
C THR A 825 -36.00 -8.19 -14.90
N LYS A 826 -35.82 -9.24 -15.71
CA LYS A 826 -34.57 -9.45 -16.45
C LYS A 826 -34.53 -8.63 -17.75
N THR A 827 -33.62 -7.65 -17.81
CA THR A 827 -33.34 -6.86 -19.03
C THR A 827 -32.04 -7.33 -19.68
N ALA A 828 -32.19 -8.08 -20.77
CA ALA A 828 -31.10 -8.64 -21.55
C ALA A 828 -30.60 -7.66 -22.63
N VAL A 829 -29.29 -7.38 -22.67
CA VAL A 829 -28.64 -6.50 -23.66
C VAL A 829 -27.61 -7.24 -24.52
N GLN A 830 -27.76 -7.15 -25.84
CA GLN A 830 -26.79 -7.66 -26.83
C GLN A 830 -26.13 -6.50 -27.57
N MET A 831 -24.82 -6.33 -27.34
CA MET A 831 -23.95 -5.44 -28.10
C MET A 831 -23.38 -6.22 -29.31
N PRO A 832 -23.53 -5.75 -30.56
CA PRO A 832 -23.10 -6.53 -31.74
C PRO A 832 -21.58 -6.64 -31.93
N ASP A 833 -20.79 -5.74 -31.31
CA ASP A 833 -19.35 -5.57 -31.57
C ASP A 833 -18.45 -5.89 -30.35
N ARG A 834 -18.92 -6.69 -29.39
CA ARG A 834 -18.09 -7.24 -28.29
C ARG A 834 -18.08 -8.78 -28.32
N PRO A 835 -16.96 -9.43 -27.94
CA PRO A 835 -16.96 -10.87 -27.69
C PRO A 835 -17.96 -11.24 -26.58
N VAL A 836 -18.83 -12.22 -26.85
CA VAL A 836 -19.72 -12.82 -25.85
C VAL A 836 -18.97 -13.97 -25.18
N HIS A 837 -18.85 -13.97 -23.86
CA HIS A 837 -18.09 -14.99 -23.12
C HIS A 837 -18.99 -15.98 -22.37
N ASP A 838 -19.60 -16.89 -23.13
CA ASP A 838 -19.78 -18.29 -22.71
C ASP A 838 -19.89 -19.17 -23.98
N GLU A 839 -19.08 -20.22 -24.08
CA GLU A 839 -19.10 -21.19 -25.19
C GLU A 839 -20.30 -22.15 -25.16
N ARG A 840 -21.13 -22.16 -24.11
CA ARG A 840 -22.11 -23.23 -23.88
C ARG A 840 -23.55 -22.88 -24.28
N ASP A 841 -24.15 -21.85 -23.68
CA ASP A 841 -25.60 -21.60 -23.83
C ASP A 841 -25.99 -20.24 -24.44
N GLY A 842 -25.01 -19.38 -24.79
CA GLY A 842 -25.28 -18.15 -25.58
C GLY A 842 -26.13 -17.10 -24.86
N GLY A 843 -25.89 -16.95 -23.55
CA GLY A 843 -26.57 -16.00 -22.68
C GLY A 843 -26.34 -14.52 -23.03
N TRP A 844 -27.10 -13.66 -22.37
CA TRP A 844 -27.09 -12.21 -22.54
C TRP A 844 -26.53 -11.55 -21.28
N PHE A 845 -25.93 -10.36 -21.41
CA PHE A 845 -25.53 -9.59 -20.24
C PHE A 845 -26.76 -8.99 -19.55
N GLU A 846 -26.78 -9.07 -18.23
CA GLU A 846 -27.77 -8.48 -17.33
C GLU A 846 -27.15 -7.22 -16.69
N LEU A 847 -27.95 -6.16 -16.51
CA LEU A 847 -27.52 -4.87 -15.95
C LEU A 847 -28.42 -4.52 -14.77
N THR A 848 -27.84 -3.86 -13.76
CA THR A 848 -28.59 -3.28 -12.63
C THR A 848 -29.06 -1.86 -12.97
N ASP A 849 -30.28 -1.52 -12.52
CA ASP A 849 -31.06 -0.39 -13.05
C ASP A 849 -30.38 0.99 -12.96
N ASP A 850 -29.58 1.23 -11.92
CA ASP A 850 -28.94 2.55 -11.67
C ASP A 850 -27.96 3.00 -12.77
N LEU A 851 -27.46 2.06 -13.59
CA LEU A 851 -26.49 2.38 -14.66
C LEU A 851 -27.15 2.90 -15.95
N GLU A 852 -28.43 2.60 -16.18
CA GLU A 852 -29.11 2.92 -17.45
C GLU A 852 -29.38 4.43 -17.59
N GLY A 853 -29.79 5.10 -16.51
CA GLY A 853 -30.07 6.54 -16.52
C GLY A 853 -28.84 7.41 -16.77
N GLN A 854 -27.69 7.06 -16.18
CA GLN A 854 -26.47 7.87 -16.25
C GLN A 854 -25.82 7.84 -17.64
N LEU A 855 -25.89 6.69 -18.33
CA LEU A 855 -25.33 6.52 -19.68
C LEU A 855 -26.09 7.31 -20.75
N LEU A 856 -27.40 7.55 -20.56
CA LEU A 856 -28.23 8.27 -21.55
C LEU A 856 -27.97 9.78 -21.55
N GLY A 857 -27.94 10.43 -20.37
CA GLY A 857 -27.71 11.88 -20.26
C GLY A 857 -26.30 12.35 -20.70
N LEU A 858 -25.30 11.46 -20.59
CA LEU A 858 -23.96 11.69 -21.13
C LEU A 858 -23.91 11.69 -22.67
N CYS A 859 -24.90 11.11 -23.35
CA CYS A 859 -24.88 10.90 -24.80
C CYS A 859 -25.65 11.94 -25.62
N ASP A 860 -26.52 12.74 -25.01
CA ASP A 860 -27.29 13.80 -25.70
C ASP A 860 -26.86 15.24 -25.37
N GLY A 861 -26.03 15.41 -24.33
CA GLY A 861 -25.49 16.71 -23.92
C GLY A 861 -26.49 17.61 -23.20
N THR A 862 -27.59 17.06 -22.67
CA THR A 862 -28.61 17.82 -21.92
C THR A 862 -28.21 18.17 -20.48
N VAL A 863 -27.11 17.61 -19.97
CA VAL A 863 -26.59 17.85 -18.62
C VAL A 863 -25.22 18.54 -18.71
N SER A 864 -25.06 19.69 -18.05
CA SER A 864 -23.76 20.38 -17.94
C SER A 864 -22.95 19.89 -16.74
N VAL A 865 -21.63 20.11 -16.74
CA VAL A 865 -20.74 19.69 -15.64
C VAL A 865 -21.13 20.34 -14.30
N SER A 866 -21.68 21.57 -14.33
CA SER A 866 -22.23 22.23 -13.13
C SER A 866 -23.47 21.52 -12.58
N ASP A 867 -24.32 20.94 -13.43
CA ASP A 867 -25.53 20.24 -12.97
C ASP A 867 -25.16 18.90 -12.29
N ILE A 868 -24.14 18.20 -12.81
CA ILE A 868 -23.59 16.99 -12.19
C ILE A 868 -23.03 17.28 -10.79
N VAL A 869 -22.32 18.40 -10.61
CA VAL A 869 -21.76 18.81 -9.31
C VAL A 869 -22.89 19.25 -8.35
N THR A 870 -23.90 19.95 -8.85
CA THR A 870 -25.04 20.42 -8.02
C THR A 870 -25.93 19.25 -7.58
N GLY A 871 -26.06 18.19 -8.38
CA GLY A 871 -26.86 17.01 -8.06
C GLY A 871 -26.31 16.07 -6.98
N ILE A 872 -25.07 16.27 -6.51
CA ILE A 872 -24.39 15.36 -5.56
C ILE A 872 -24.22 15.98 -4.16
N THR A 873 -24.24 17.31 -4.01
CA THR A 873 -24.13 17.97 -2.69
C THR A 873 -25.19 19.05 -2.45
N ALA A 874 -26.15 18.72 -1.58
CA ALA A 874 -27.10 19.58 -0.87
C ALA A 874 -28.32 20.16 -1.64
N MET A 875 -29.34 20.52 -0.86
CA MET A 875 -30.61 21.14 -1.29
C MET A 875 -30.40 22.59 -1.76
N THR A 876 -31.32 23.11 -2.59
CA THR A 876 -31.26 24.46 -3.16
C THR A 876 -31.68 25.58 -2.18
N GLU A 877 -31.14 26.79 -2.38
CA GLU A 877 -31.46 28.00 -1.60
C GLU A 877 -32.87 28.60 -1.89
N GLU A 878 -33.86 27.79 -2.30
CA GLU A 878 -35.25 28.29 -2.45
C GLU A 878 -36.04 28.26 -1.12
N ASP A 879 -35.59 27.49 -0.12
CA ASP A 879 -36.26 27.42 1.20
C ASP A 879 -36.02 28.64 2.12
N GLU A 880 -35.02 29.51 1.86
CA GLU A 880 -34.75 30.68 2.72
C GLU A 880 -35.45 31.99 2.33
N GLN A 881 -36.02 32.12 1.12
CA GLN A 881 -36.60 33.42 0.68
C GLN A 881 -38.13 33.53 0.73
N ASP A 882 -38.90 32.45 0.64
CA ASP A 882 -40.39 32.56 0.63
C ASP A 882 -41.05 32.38 2.01
N PHE A 883 -40.30 32.01 3.05
CA PHE A 883 -40.81 31.91 4.43
C PHE A 883 -40.66 33.19 5.29
N SER A 884 -40.21 34.30 4.70
CA SER A 884 -40.13 35.62 5.35
C SER A 884 -40.90 36.70 4.59
N GLN A 885 -42.19 36.85 4.96
CA GLN A 885 -43.04 38.03 4.75
C GLN A 885 -43.62 38.30 3.34
N GLN A 886 -44.69 37.58 2.99
CA GLN A 886 -45.87 38.29 2.50
C GLN A 886 -47.23 37.68 2.94
N LYS A 887 -48.20 38.57 3.17
CA LYS A 887 -49.43 38.30 3.92
C LYS A 887 -50.50 37.61 3.07
N TRP A 888 -51.26 36.72 3.69
CA TRP A 888 -52.71 36.67 3.51
C TRP A 888 -53.44 36.73 4.86
N GLN A 889 -53.82 37.96 5.25
CA GLN A 889 -54.88 38.21 6.22
C GLN A 889 -56.09 38.76 5.47
N GLU A 890 -57.12 37.93 5.24
CA GLU A 890 -58.54 38.27 5.09
C GLU A 890 -59.30 36.94 4.83
N THR A 891 -59.87 36.24 5.84
CA THR A 891 -61.13 36.47 6.59
C THR A 891 -62.39 35.96 5.85
N TRP A 892 -63.39 35.50 6.62
CA TRP A 892 -64.69 34.89 6.25
C TRP A 892 -64.62 33.39 5.89
N ILE A 893 -65.25 32.41 6.58
CA ILE A 893 -66.54 32.24 7.30
C ILE A 893 -67.65 31.64 6.39
N GLU A 894 -68.51 30.79 7.00
CA GLU A 894 -69.62 29.99 6.42
C GLU A 894 -69.21 28.69 5.68
N GLU A 895 -70.02 27.63 5.62
CA GLU A 895 -70.72 26.88 6.70
C GLU A 895 -71.21 25.52 6.16
N GLY A 896 -70.97 24.42 6.87
CA GLY A 896 -71.54 23.08 6.54
C GLY A 896 -70.93 22.34 5.33
N GLN A 897 -71.25 21.06 5.09
CA GLN A 897 -72.17 20.17 5.82
C GLN A 897 -71.64 18.71 5.93
N ASN A 898 -71.98 18.07 7.06
CA ASN A 898 -72.29 16.63 7.21
C ASN A 898 -71.29 15.53 6.77
N ASN A 899 -70.81 14.79 7.78
CA ASN A 899 -70.98 13.32 7.96
C ASN A 899 -70.53 12.35 6.82
N SER A 900 -69.83 11.24 7.10
CA SER A 900 -69.89 10.40 8.32
C SER A 900 -68.79 9.33 8.39
N HIS A 901 -68.47 8.90 9.63
CA HIS A 901 -67.82 7.62 10.00
C HIS A 901 -66.35 7.41 9.52
N ARG A 902 -65.49 6.69 10.25
CA ARG A 902 -65.69 5.82 11.45
C ARG A 902 -64.45 5.80 12.36
N ASP A 903 -64.66 5.46 13.63
CA ASP A 903 -63.67 5.50 14.72
C ASP A 903 -62.72 4.27 14.84
N VAL A 904 -61.85 4.31 15.87
CA VAL A 904 -61.02 3.23 16.47
C VAL A 904 -59.72 2.89 15.70
N ALA A 905 -58.49 3.31 16.07
CA ALA A 905 -57.84 3.85 17.29
C ALA A 905 -57.23 2.83 18.28
N ILE A 906 -56.20 3.29 19.05
CA ILE A 906 -55.68 2.73 20.33
C ILE A 906 -54.84 1.41 20.19
N HIS A 907 -53.70 1.15 20.85
CA HIS A 907 -52.90 1.69 21.99
C HIS A 907 -51.42 1.17 21.83
N LYS A 908 -50.35 1.44 22.62
CA LYS A 908 -50.00 2.27 23.83
C LYS A 908 -48.45 2.46 23.77
N LEU A 909 -47.87 3.65 23.93
CA LEU A 909 -47.43 4.32 25.18
C LEU A 909 -46.50 3.49 26.12
N THR A 910 -45.26 3.94 26.25
CA THR A 910 -44.29 3.63 27.33
C THR A 910 -44.75 4.20 28.67
N MET A 911 -44.47 3.53 29.81
CA MET A 911 -44.25 4.16 31.13
C MET A 911 -43.86 3.11 32.20
N LYS A 912 -43.02 3.49 33.18
CA LYS A 912 -42.76 2.68 34.39
C LYS A 912 -43.98 2.73 35.33
N LYS A 913 -44.19 1.65 36.09
CA LYS A 913 -45.26 1.56 37.09
C LYS A 913 -44.78 2.09 38.46
N GLY A 914 -45.35 3.21 38.92
CA GLY A 914 -45.26 3.71 40.29
C GLY A 914 -46.66 4.13 40.75
N SER A 915 -47.09 3.73 41.95
CA SER A 915 -48.52 3.64 42.29
C SER A 915 -48.96 4.37 43.55
N GLN A 916 -50.08 5.09 43.42
CA GLN A 916 -50.94 5.71 44.45
C GLN A 916 -52.37 5.77 43.85
N ASN A 917 -53.51 5.72 44.56
CA ASN A 917 -53.86 5.57 45.99
C ASN A 917 -54.93 4.43 46.12
N GLN A 918 -55.38 3.94 47.29
CA GLN A 918 -56.22 4.55 48.35
C GLN A 918 -56.18 3.62 49.61
N LEU A 919 -56.16 4.10 50.87
CA LEU A 919 -57.31 4.49 51.73
C LEU A 919 -58.36 3.35 51.89
N GLU A 920 -58.76 2.84 53.08
CA GLU A 920 -58.56 3.23 54.50
C GLU A 920 -58.43 2.01 55.48
N LEU A 921 -58.20 2.28 56.77
CA LEU A 921 -58.37 1.36 57.93
C LEU A 921 -59.84 1.39 58.45
N PRO A 922 -60.30 0.55 59.42
CA PRO A 922 -59.65 -0.56 60.13
C PRO A 922 -60.45 -1.91 60.06
N SER A 923 -59.94 -3.01 60.61
CA SER A 923 -60.36 -3.58 61.92
C SER A 923 -59.66 -4.94 62.17
N SER A 924 -59.87 -5.55 63.34
CA SER A 924 -58.89 -6.42 64.00
C SER A 924 -59.13 -7.94 63.96
N SER A 925 -58.01 -8.67 64.10
CA SER A 925 -57.82 -9.96 64.80
C SER A 925 -58.53 -11.22 64.29
N SER A 926 -57.76 -12.07 63.59
CA SER A 926 -57.41 -13.40 64.12
C SER A 926 -56.00 -13.75 63.68
#